data_AF-A0A7W7S2P7-F1
#
_entry.id   AF-A0A7W7S2P7-F1
#
_cell.length_a   1.000
_cell.length_b   1.000
_cell.length_c   1.000
_cell.angle_alpha   90.00
_cell.angle_beta   90.00
_cell.angle_gamma   90.00
#
_symmetry.space_group_name_H-M   'P 1'
#
loop_
_entity.id
_entity.type
_entity.pdbx_description
1 polymer ?
#
loop_
_entity_poly.entity_id
_entity_poly.type
_entity_poly.pdbx_seq_one_letter_code
_entity_poly.pdbx_strand_id
1 'polypeptide(L)'
;MTSEIWSRPVRVKQRGAWAWIDPTLAEQNGTVKPKVIKGDLALSAGGGTGPFATFRPNAQQSLALSWPTDLPKPILQGSRATYPDAAGPGADLVVTALPTGFRQDVVLRTRPDKTPQLEIPVTATGLTLAEASDGRLRLTDQHGQGVAVAPKPALRDTADPKGRDHHGKRGTVEVKVRTEGDRQTLLLTPDADFLADPATAYPVTLSSAFSMAITADTDVNSVYDFNNIDGPALKAGTESTGEKGRTYLKFDISPMVGQNVSNATLSLLNVDGPSCGTKVGAGIQVRRVTSAWDPSTLTWSPQPTNTTENAVTNTSSVHSGSCAPAPMNWDITAIAKQWTGDIGNYGLVLMSPTEAKSANSRVFPSAEDTDFNTPPKLTATFTPAGGPTVVSPAGPDGVEVFTAPNEWGTDLLPMAEGQAHALSSAYDRVETNGDALAPPYVDMVTGNVIVPAATVDGRAVASTSLTGTAYLGLGGVDWTLPGTYTGADTDEDAEAPAGPSEEYNFTPQVPDVVNSYSKLSTIASEIPTLDPSQMPGVGGVVESRPWPERNQVLLTANAVTPELRLALAQRYGTNTVTIWLNPDATRSNIQDTRDNDNDEYVNGGGAYFTSKNAGCTVGFAWAVPEGRRMVTAGHCLPDIGEFQYVDRVVGTERMHIGITLSSTWVMGKGSVKLPGQTQTRGDAAIVEYFDSYKPTASIFVGGVTSGEKRPVRRSWTRRSVPGDLFCIGGRTTGQSCNWKVEEVNKPIPQGIDGGGFAGTLANGVRATRRGDCSEGGDSGGPIFTIESDGYVVAKGILSGGADVLGFCKLNFTDIHDVRKAFGGDVMKRR
;
A
#
# COMPACT_ATOMS: atom_id res chain seq x y z
N MET A 1 23.48 -4.38 8.17
CA MET A 1 23.65 -4.32 6.70
C MET A 1 23.48 -2.88 6.27
N THR A 2 24.22 -2.44 5.26
CA THR A 2 24.06 -1.10 4.68
C THR A 2 23.89 -1.24 3.17
N SER A 3 22.86 -0.61 2.63
CA SER A 3 22.56 -0.61 1.19
C SER A 3 22.55 0.81 0.65
N GLU A 4 23.06 0.97 -0.56
CA GLU A 4 22.89 2.18 -1.37
C GLU A 4 21.90 1.86 -2.49
N ILE A 5 20.79 2.58 -2.50
CA ILE A 5 19.70 2.46 -3.48
C ILE A 5 19.67 3.77 -4.27
N TRP A 6 19.48 3.68 -5.58
CA TRP A 6 19.59 4.82 -6.50
C TRP A 6 18.34 4.91 -7.35
N SER A 7 17.97 6.10 -7.84
CA SER A 7 16.79 6.27 -8.71
C SER A 7 16.94 5.63 -10.11
N ARG A 8 18.13 5.12 -10.42
CA ARG A 8 18.45 4.33 -11.62
C ARG A 8 19.55 3.29 -11.34
N PRO A 9 19.74 2.28 -12.21
CA PRO A 9 20.95 1.47 -12.18
C PRO A 9 22.20 2.33 -12.29
N VAL A 10 23.19 2.10 -11.42
CA VAL A 10 24.50 2.80 -11.46
C VAL A 10 25.67 1.87 -11.77
N ARG A 11 25.44 0.55 -11.72
CA ARG A 11 26.40 -0.49 -12.08
C ARG A 11 25.73 -1.57 -12.92
N VAL A 12 26.51 -2.18 -13.80
CA VAL A 12 26.08 -3.32 -14.63
C VAL A 12 27.13 -4.41 -14.60
N LYS A 13 26.70 -5.67 -14.70
CA LYS A 13 27.61 -6.81 -14.74
C LYS A 13 28.05 -7.04 -16.18
N GLN A 14 29.32 -6.83 -16.47
CA GLN A 14 29.93 -7.09 -17.77
C GLN A 14 31.06 -8.12 -17.61
N ARG A 15 31.05 -9.17 -18.45
CA ARG A 15 32.06 -10.24 -18.44
C ARG A 15 32.33 -10.82 -17.04
N GLY A 16 31.27 -10.96 -16.23
CA GLY A 16 31.35 -11.50 -14.87
C GLY A 16 31.69 -10.50 -13.76
N ALA A 17 32.10 -9.27 -14.08
CA ALA A 17 32.46 -8.23 -13.11
C ALA A 17 31.47 -7.05 -13.12
N TRP A 18 31.28 -6.40 -11.98
CA TRP A 18 30.49 -5.17 -11.89
C TRP A 18 31.32 -3.97 -12.36
N ALA A 19 30.78 -3.18 -13.29
CA ALA A 19 31.35 -1.92 -13.74
C ALA A 19 30.36 -0.78 -13.46
N TRP A 20 30.89 0.40 -13.12
CA TRP A 20 30.09 1.62 -13.02
C TRP A 20 29.63 2.04 -14.41
N ILE A 21 28.38 2.51 -14.49
CA ILE A 21 27.82 3.07 -15.72
C ILE A 21 28.53 4.37 -16.04
N ASP A 22 29.10 4.42 -17.25
CA ASP A 22 29.77 5.56 -17.85
C ASP A 22 29.22 5.69 -19.29
N PRO A 23 28.22 6.56 -19.50
CA PRO A 23 27.60 6.74 -20.81
C PRO A 23 28.47 7.52 -21.80
N THR A 24 29.70 7.92 -21.43
CA THR A 24 30.60 8.65 -22.33
C THR A 24 30.82 7.87 -23.61
N LEU A 25 30.55 8.51 -24.75
CA LEU A 25 30.69 7.97 -26.08
C LEU A 25 32.15 8.03 -26.56
N ALA A 26 32.56 6.98 -27.24
CA ALA A 26 33.83 6.91 -27.97
C ALA A 26 33.66 6.14 -29.27
N GLU A 27 34.43 6.51 -30.29
CA GLU A 27 34.49 5.74 -31.55
C GLU A 27 35.30 4.45 -31.33
N GLN A 28 34.74 3.32 -31.73
CA GLN A 28 35.31 1.98 -31.62
C GLN A 28 34.99 1.20 -32.90
N ASN A 29 36.01 0.83 -33.68
CA ASN A 29 35.91 0.02 -34.90
C ASN A 29 34.85 0.53 -35.89
N GLY A 30 34.81 1.84 -36.16
CA GLY A 30 33.87 2.46 -37.11
C GLY A 30 32.43 2.60 -36.60
N THR A 31 32.19 2.41 -35.29
CA THR A 31 30.91 2.69 -34.62
C THR A 31 31.14 3.55 -33.39
N VAL A 32 30.17 4.35 -32.99
CA VAL A 32 30.26 5.15 -31.75
C VAL A 32 29.53 4.41 -30.64
N LYS A 33 30.17 4.16 -29.50
CA LYS A 33 29.60 3.38 -28.39
C LYS A 33 29.84 4.06 -27.04
N PRO A 34 28.92 3.94 -26.08
CA PRO A 34 29.20 4.32 -24.71
C PRO A 34 30.23 3.36 -24.09
N LYS A 35 30.99 3.82 -23.10
CA LYS A 35 31.92 2.95 -22.37
C LYS A 35 31.20 1.85 -21.60
N VAL A 36 30.19 2.20 -20.81
CA VAL A 36 29.40 1.25 -19.99
C VAL A 36 27.97 1.78 -19.79
N ILE A 37 26.96 1.04 -20.25
CA ILE A 37 25.54 1.27 -19.93
C ILE A 37 24.83 -0.08 -19.72
N LYS A 38 23.56 -0.06 -19.29
CA LYS A 38 22.68 -1.25 -19.31
C LYS A 38 22.16 -1.47 -20.74
N GLY A 39 22.44 -2.66 -21.29
CA GLY A 39 22.21 -2.97 -22.70
C GLY A 39 23.44 -2.68 -23.58
N ASP A 40 23.31 -2.86 -24.89
CA ASP A 40 24.33 -2.51 -25.89
C ASP A 40 23.78 -1.44 -26.82
N LEU A 41 24.43 -0.27 -26.84
CA LEU A 41 24.11 0.84 -27.73
C LEU A 41 25.25 1.03 -28.74
N ALA A 42 24.90 1.11 -30.02
CA ALA A 42 25.80 1.48 -31.09
C ALA A 42 25.19 2.62 -31.90
N LEU A 43 25.96 3.68 -32.09
CA LEU A 43 25.60 4.85 -32.89
C LEU A 43 26.44 4.88 -34.18
N SER A 44 25.90 5.51 -35.22
CA SER A 44 26.61 5.68 -36.49
C SER A 44 27.82 6.60 -36.34
N ALA A 45 28.95 6.26 -36.97
CA ALA A 45 30.13 7.14 -37.07
C ALA A 45 30.02 8.17 -38.23
N GLY A 46 28.86 8.22 -38.92
CA GLY A 46 28.63 9.01 -40.12
C GLY A 46 28.82 8.19 -41.40
N GLY A 47 28.19 8.64 -42.49
CA GLY A 47 28.14 7.97 -43.80
C GLY A 47 27.19 6.76 -43.86
N GLY A 48 26.73 6.45 -45.08
CA GLY A 48 25.88 5.28 -45.40
C GLY A 48 24.43 5.38 -44.91
N THR A 49 23.60 4.43 -45.34
CA THR A 49 22.15 4.35 -45.04
C THR A 49 21.82 3.44 -43.85
N GLY A 50 22.79 3.18 -42.96
CA GLY A 50 22.61 2.33 -41.79
C GLY A 50 21.84 3.02 -40.66
N PRO A 51 21.42 2.28 -39.61
CA PRO A 51 20.76 2.88 -38.47
C PRO A 51 21.68 3.87 -37.74
N PHE A 52 21.13 5.03 -37.36
CA PHE A 52 21.87 6.02 -36.58
C PHE A 52 22.05 5.60 -35.13
N ALA A 53 21.10 4.80 -34.61
CA ALA A 53 21.14 4.20 -33.29
C ALA A 53 20.62 2.77 -33.36
N THR A 54 21.38 1.82 -32.81
CA THR A 54 20.96 0.45 -32.56
C THR A 54 21.13 0.15 -31.08
N PHE A 55 20.03 -0.18 -30.41
CA PHE A 55 20.00 -0.53 -29.00
C PHE A 55 19.54 -1.97 -28.80
N ARG A 56 20.25 -2.73 -27.96
CA ARG A 56 19.93 -4.11 -27.60
C ARG A 56 19.74 -4.21 -26.09
N PRO A 57 18.49 -4.33 -25.62
CA PRO A 57 18.19 -4.64 -24.22
C PRO A 57 18.86 -5.92 -23.70
N ASN A 58 18.88 -6.95 -24.54
CA ASN A 58 19.46 -8.27 -24.30
C ASN A 58 19.81 -8.94 -25.64
N ALA A 59 20.24 -10.20 -25.60
CA ALA A 59 20.69 -10.93 -26.79
C ALA A 59 19.56 -11.27 -27.80
N GLN A 60 18.30 -11.27 -27.35
CA GLN A 60 17.13 -11.67 -28.15
C GLN A 60 16.36 -10.47 -28.72
N GLN A 61 16.65 -9.26 -28.23
CA GLN A 61 15.89 -8.04 -28.54
C GLN A 61 16.78 -6.96 -29.13
N SER A 62 16.27 -6.25 -30.14
CA SER A 62 16.96 -5.09 -30.72
C SER A 62 15.97 -4.04 -31.23
N LEU A 63 16.33 -2.78 -31.07
CA LEU A 63 15.67 -1.62 -31.67
C LEU A 63 16.70 -0.84 -32.49
N ALA A 64 16.46 -0.64 -33.77
CA ALA A 64 17.30 0.17 -34.64
C ALA A 64 16.48 1.30 -35.26
N LEU A 65 16.94 2.54 -35.11
CA LEU A 65 16.38 3.71 -35.76
C LEU A 65 17.31 4.19 -36.87
N SER A 66 16.75 4.44 -38.03
CA SER A 66 17.47 4.92 -39.21
C SER A 66 17.15 6.37 -39.50
N TRP A 67 18.03 7.02 -40.23
CA TRP A 67 17.82 8.37 -40.71
C TRP A 67 17.54 8.35 -42.22
N PRO A 68 16.63 9.16 -42.76
CA PRO A 68 16.27 9.13 -44.19
C PRO A 68 17.42 9.50 -45.14
N THR A 69 18.38 10.29 -44.67
CA THR A 69 19.52 10.78 -45.44
C THR A 69 20.83 10.29 -44.85
N ASP A 70 21.91 10.36 -45.64
CA ASP A 70 23.26 10.11 -45.15
C ASP A 70 23.58 11.04 -43.97
N LEU A 71 24.18 10.46 -42.93
CA LEU A 71 24.55 11.22 -41.74
C LEU A 71 25.95 11.80 -41.87
N PRO A 72 26.17 13.05 -41.42
CA PRO A 72 27.51 13.61 -41.27
C PRO A 72 28.28 12.87 -40.17
N LYS A 73 29.58 13.10 -40.09
CA LYS A 73 30.38 12.62 -38.95
C LYS A 73 29.91 13.31 -37.66
N PRO A 74 29.63 12.58 -36.57
CA PRO A 74 29.16 13.20 -35.33
C PRO A 74 30.29 13.92 -34.58
N ILE A 75 29.93 14.99 -33.89
CA ILE A 75 30.73 15.64 -32.86
C ILE A 75 30.41 14.96 -31.53
N LEU A 76 31.42 14.37 -30.89
CA LEU A 76 31.26 13.66 -29.62
C LEU A 76 31.60 14.58 -28.44
N GLN A 77 30.68 14.71 -27.49
CA GLN A 77 30.90 15.43 -26.23
C GLN A 77 30.25 14.66 -25.07
N GLY A 78 31.08 14.03 -24.23
CA GLY A 78 30.58 13.20 -23.12
C GLY A 78 29.70 12.08 -23.66
N SER A 79 28.44 12.02 -23.21
CA SER A 79 27.43 11.06 -23.66
C SER A 79 26.71 11.45 -24.96
N ARG A 80 27.04 12.60 -25.57
CA ARG A 80 26.30 13.15 -26.72
C ARG A 80 27.06 12.98 -28.02
N ALA A 81 26.34 12.55 -29.06
CA ALA A 81 26.76 12.57 -30.46
C ALA A 81 25.85 13.54 -31.23
N THR A 82 26.43 14.65 -31.69
CA THR A 82 25.72 15.65 -32.49
C THR A 82 26.05 15.44 -33.97
N TYR A 83 25.04 15.21 -34.80
CA TYR A 83 25.12 15.10 -36.25
C TYR A 83 24.66 16.44 -36.86
N PRO A 84 25.59 17.33 -37.26
CA PRO A 84 25.23 18.70 -37.62
C PRO A 84 24.45 18.78 -38.92
N ASP A 85 23.37 19.57 -38.97
CA ASP A 85 22.54 19.75 -40.17
C ASP A 85 21.87 18.46 -40.70
N ALA A 86 21.87 17.38 -39.91
CA ALA A 86 21.29 16.09 -40.32
C ALA A 86 19.79 16.18 -40.58
N ALA A 87 19.07 17.07 -39.88
CA ALA A 87 17.64 17.33 -40.09
C ALA A 87 17.38 18.47 -41.09
N GLY A 88 18.41 18.92 -41.82
CA GLY A 88 18.39 20.05 -42.72
C GLY A 88 19.25 21.22 -42.23
N PRO A 89 19.48 22.24 -43.07
CA PRO A 89 20.30 23.40 -42.69
C PRO A 89 19.77 24.08 -41.42
N GLY A 90 20.62 24.21 -40.40
CA GLY A 90 20.23 24.79 -39.11
C GLY A 90 19.61 23.81 -38.12
N ALA A 91 19.48 22.53 -38.45
CA ALA A 91 18.77 21.53 -37.65
C ALA A 91 19.63 20.27 -37.40
N ASP A 92 19.97 20.03 -36.15
CA ASP A 92 20.86 18.91 -35.75
C ASP A 92 20.06 17.70 -35.29
N LEU A 93 20.57 16.51 -35.60
CA LEU A 93 20.22 15.29 -34.86
C LEU A 93 21.20 15.14 -33.71
N VAL A 94 20.72 15.06 -32.48
CA VAL A 94 21.55 14.83 -31.29
C VAL A 94 21.11 13.53 -30.63
N VAL A 95 22.06 12.62 -30.42
CA VAL A 95 21.81 11.35 -29.73
C VAL A 95 22.59 11.35 -28.42
N THR A 96 21.87 11.24 -27.30
CA THR A 96 22.46 11.17 -25.97
C THR A 96 22.38 9.73 -25.46
N ALA A 97 23.53 9.10 -25.18
CA ALA A 97 23.55 7.82 -24.50
C ALA A 97 23.09 7.99 -23.04
N LEU A 98 22.10 7.21 -22.62
CA LEU A 98 21.58 7.21 -21.26
C LEU A 98 22.06 5.93 -20.53
N PRO A 99 22.08 5.94 -19.18
CA PRO A 99 22.42 4.75 -18.39
C PRO A 99 21.68 3.46 -18.76
N THR A 100 20.45 3.57 -19.27
CA THR A 100 19.58 2.43 -19.61
C THR A 100 18.91 2.56 -20.99
N GLY A 101 19.54 3.28 -21.92
CA GLY A 101 18.97 3.51 -23.24
C GLY A 101 19.63 4.67 -23.96
N PHE A 102 18.85 5.45 -24.69
CA PHE A 102 19.31 6.67 -25.35
C PHE A 102 18.16 7.66 -25.56
N ARG A 103 18.50 8.94 -25.66
CA ARG A 103 17.58 10.00 -26.09
C ARG A 103 17.96 10.46 -27.49
N GLN A 104 16.94 10.71 -28.30
CA GLN A 104 17.05 11.36 -29.59
C GLN A 104 16.44 12.75 -29.47
N ASP A 105 17.20 13.76 -29.85
CA ASP A 105 16.76 15.14 -29.92
C ASP A 105 16.97 15.67 -31.35
N VAL A 106 16.04 16.49 -31.84
CA VAL A 106 16.28 17.34 -33.02
C VAL A 106 16.33 18.79 -32.57
N VAL A 107 17.49 19.42 -32.73
CA VAL A 107 17.75 20.79 -32.28
C VAL A 107 17.67 21.73 -33.47
N LEU A 108 16.58 22.51 -33.53
CA LEU A 108 16.41 23.59 -34.49
C LEU A 108 17.15 24.82 -33.97
N ARG A 109 18.32 25.13 -34.52
CA ARG A 109 19.12 26.29 -34.08
C ARG A 109 18.49 27.62 -34.46
N THR A 110 17.72 27.62 -35.54
CA THR A 110 17.02 28.79 -36.08
C THR A 110 15.61 28.42 -36.47
N ARG A 111 14.74 29.44 -36.60
CA ARG A 111 13.38 29.25 -37.10
C ARG A 111 13.41 28.61 -38.48
N PRO A 112 12.71 27.47 -38.70
CA PRO A 112 12.70 26.81 -39.99
C PRO A 112 11.70 27.51 -40.95
N ASP A 113 12.03 27.54 -42.24
CA ASP A 113 11.12 28.09 -43.28
C ASP A 113 9.87 27.24 -43.48
N LYS A 114 9.95 25.95 -43.14
CA LYS A 114 8.85 24.98 -43.18
C LYS A 114 8.92 24.09 -41.95
N THR A 115 7.77 23.77 -41.36
CA THR A 115 7.69 22.81 -40.26
C THR A 115 8.26 21.47 -40.69
N PRO A 116 9.31 20.95 -40.00
CA PRO A 116 9.92 19.68 -40.40
C PRO A 116 8.99 18.53 -40.03
N GLN A 117 8.80 17.60 -40.96
CA GLN A 117 8.13 16.32 -40.70
C GLN A 117 9.20 15.25 -40.60
N LEU A 118 9.36 14.65 -39.42
CA LEU A 118 10.41 13.66 -39.18
C LEU A 118 9.85 12.26 -39.38
N GLU A 119 10.37 11.57 -40.38
CA GLU A 119 10.09 10.17 -40.64
C GLU A 119 11.30 9.34 -40.22
N ILE A 120 11.15 8.54 -39.16
CA ILE A 120 12.24 7.76 -38.59
C ILE A 120 11.93 6.27 -38.81
N PRO A 121 12.57 5.61 -39.78
CA PRO A 121 12.41 4.17 -39.97
C PRO A 121 12.90 3.40 -38.75
N VAL A 122 12.07 2.49 -38.26
CA VAL A 122 12.30 1.65 -37.08
C VAL A 122 12.34 0.19 -37.51
N THR A 123 13.40 -0.50 -37.11
CA THR A 123 13.52 -1.96 -37.21
C THR A 123 13.62 -2.54 -35.81
N ALA A 124 12.68 -3.41 -35.45
CA ALA A 124 12.61 -4.02 -34.14
C ALA A 124 12.65 -5.56 -34.27
N THR A 125 13.47 -6.23 -33.45
CA THR A 125 13.52 -7.69 -33.35
C THR A 125 13.11 -8.10 -31.95
N GLY A 126 12.12 -8.99 -31.83
CA GLY A 126 11.60 -9.44 -30.54
C GLY A 126 10.91 -8.34 -29.72
N LEU A 127 10.63 -7.20 -30.34
CA LEU A 127 10.01 -6.01 -29.77
C LEU A 127 8.98 -5.45 -30.76
N THR A 128 7.92 -4.86 -30.25
CA THR A 128 6.91 -4.12 -31.02
C THR A 128 6.85 -2.68 -30.51
N LEU A 129 7.01 -1.70 -31.39
CA LEU A 129 6.77 -0.29 -31.07
C LEU A 129 5.30 0.03 -31.31
N ALA A 130 4.63 0.60 -30.33
CA ALA A 130 3.25 1.05 -30.45
C ALA A 130 3.06 2.42 -29.78
N GLU A 131 2.09 3.19 -30.27
CA GLU A 131 1.58 4.37 -29.57
C GLU A 131 0.52 3.91 -28.56
N ALA A 132 0.64 4.36 -27.30
CA ALA A 132 -0.34 4.13 -26.26
C ALA A 132 -1.49 5.16 -26.35
N SER A 133 -2.63 4.87 -25.71
CA SER A 133 -3.82 5.74 -25.74
C SER A 133 -3.62 7.15 -25.16
N ASP A 134 -2.52 7.38 -24.44
CA ASP A 134 -2.10 8.67 -23.89
C ASP A 134 -1.06 9.41 -24.76
N GLY A 135 -0.77 8.90 -25.96
CA GLY A 135 0.16 9.50 -26.93
C GLY A 135 1.64 9.21 -26.66
N ARG A 136 1.96 8.27 -25.76
CA ARG A 136 3.33 7.81 -25.50
C ARG A 136 3.74 6.69 -26.45
N LEU A 137 5.05 6.51 -26.65
CA LEU A 137 5.57 5.33 -27.33
C LEU A 137 5.90 4.23 -26.31
N ARG A 138 5.45 3.01 -26.59
CA ARG A 138 5.74 1.82 -25.78
C ARG A 138 6.40 0.76 -26.64
N LEU A 139 7.43 0.14 -26.08
CA LEU A 139 8.05 -1.06 -26.62
C LEU A 139 7.57 -2.26 -25.81
N THR A 140 6.94 -3.24 -26.46
CA THR A 140 6.50 -4.48 -25.83
C THR A 140 7.24 -5.69 -26.40
N ASP A 141 7.42 -6.71 -25.57
CA ASP A 141 7.90 -8.01 -26.04
C ASP A 141 6.78 -8.85 -26.68
N GLN A 142 7.12 -10.08 -27.03
CA GLN A 142 6.23 -11.05 -27.69
C GLN A 142 5.07 -11.53 -26.78
N HIS A 143 5.16 -11.29 -25.47
CA HIS A 143 4.15 -11.63 -24.47
C HIS A 143 3.30 -10.43 -24.07
N GLY A 144 3.48 -9.27 -24.72
CA GLY A 144 2.78 -8.03 -24.39
C GLY A 144 3.32 -7.30 -23.16
N GLN A 145 4.43 -7.77 -22.56
CA GLN A 145 5.08 -7.11 -21.43
C GLN A 145 5.81 -5.85 -21.92
N GLY A 146 5.69 -4.75 -21.19
CA GLY A 146 6.40 -3.50 -21.52
C GLY A 146 7.89 -3.61 -21.22
N VAL A 147 8.73 -3.35 -22.22
CA VAL A 147 10.20 -3.38 -22.13
C VAL A 147 10.80 -1.98 -21.95
N ALA A 148 10.17 -0.97 -22.55
CA ALA A 148 10.55 0.43 -22.42
C ALA A 148 9.35 1.33 -22.70
N VAL A 149 9.34 2.52 -22.09
CA VAL A 149 8.35 3.57 -22.33
C VAL A 149 9.12 4.85 -22.66
N ALA A 150 8.71 5.52 -23.73
CA ALA A 150 9.15 6.87 -24.04
C ALA A 150 8.16 7.88 -23.47
N PRO A 151 8.62 9.03 -22.95
CA PRO A 151 7.73 10.17 -22.76
C PRO A 151 7.06 10.56 -24.08
N LYS A 152 5.95 11.27 -23.98
CA LYS A 152 5.36 11.94 -25.14
C LYS A 152 6.38 12.96 -25.69
N PRO A 153 6.77 12.88 -26.97
CA PRO A 153 7.64 13.87 -27.58
C PRO A 153 7.07 15.28 -27.46
N ALA A 154 7.96 16.26 -27.27
CA ALA A 154 7.57 17.64 -27.07
C ALA A 154 8.61 18.59 -27.67
N LEU A 155 8.15 19.81 -27.98
CA LEU A 155 9.03 20.94 -28.30
C LEU A 155 9.36 21.69 -27.01
N ARG A 156 10.61 22.14 -26.90
CA ARG A 156 11.08 23.03 -25.83
C ARG A 156 11.89 24.15 -26.46
N ASP A 157 11.43 25.39 -26.29
CA ASP A 157 12.21 26.56 -26.65
C ASP A 157 13.27 26.84 -25.57
N THR A 158 14.36 27.51 -25.92
CA THR A 158 15.54 27.56 -25.05
C THR A 158 15.74 28.93 -24.41
N ALA A 159 15.80 28.95 -23.08
CA ALA A 159 16.62 29.87 -22.28
C ALA A 159 17.87 29.17 -21.68
N ASP A 160 17.83 27.85 -21.40
CA ASP A 160 19.00 27.02 -21.01
C ASP A 160 19.09 25.70 -21.81
N PRO A 161 20.10 25.51 -22.70
CA PRO A 161 20.32 24.27 -23.47
C PRO A 161 20.57 23.02 -22.62
N LYS A 162 20.85 23.19 -21.32
CA LYS A 162 21.05 22.09 -20.36
C LYS A 162 19.76 21.67 -19.65
N GLY A 163 18.63 22.30 -19.95
CA GLY A 163 17.32 21.90 -19.42
C GLY A 163 17.13 22.11 -17.92
N ARG A 164 17.96 22.97 -17.29
CA ARG A 164 17.85 23.33 -15.86
C ARG A 164 16.90 24.51 -15.63
N ASP A 165 16.59 25.24 -16.70
CA ASP A 165 15.56 26.27 -16.69
C ASP A 165 14.20 25.66 -17.07
N HIS A 166 13.22 25.81 -16.18
CA HIS A 166 11.85 25.35 -16.37
C HIS A 166 10.95 26.43 -17.00
N HIS A 167 11.48 27.63 -17.30
CA HIS A 167 10.74 28.74 -17.90
C HIS A 167 10.61 28.68 -19.43
N GLY A 168 11.24 27.70 -20.10
CA GLY A 168 11.10 27.51 -21.54
C GLY A 168 9.67 27.13 -21.92
N LYS A 169 9.12 27.80 -22.93
CA LYS A 169 7.83 27.43 -23.52
C LYS A 169 7.93 26.02 -24.10
N ARG A 170 6.83 25.26 -23.99
CA ARG A 170 6.70 23.95 -24.63
C ARG A 170 5.62 23.96 -25.69
N GLY A 171 5.89 23.23 -26.78
CA GLY A 171 4.95 22.97 -27.87
C GLY A 171 4.67 21.47 -27.98
N THR A 172 3.60 21.14 -28.68
CA THR A 172 3.21 19.73 -28.88
C THR A 172 3.96 19.11 -30.07
N VAL A 173 4.08 17.78 -30.05
CA VAL A 173 4.53 16.99 -31.19
C VAL A 173 3.51 15.88 -31.37
N GLU A 174 2.89 15.83 -32.55
CA GLU A 174 2.03 14.70 -32.93
C GLU A 174 2.91 13.50 -33.28
N VAL A 175 2.55 12.34 -32.74
CA VAL A 175 3.25 11.07 -32.95
C VAL A 175 2.33 10.13 -33.71
N LYS A 176 2.86 9.43 -34.71
CA LYS A 176 2.17 8.30 -35.35
C LYS A 176 3.16 7.17 -35.62
N VAL A 177 2.74 5.94 -35.38
CA VAL A 177 3.51 4.75 -35.80
C VAL A 177 2.82 4.15 -37.02
N ARG A 178 3.49 4.19 -38.18
CA ARG A 178 3.04 3.53 -39.41
C ARG A 178 3.70 2.17 -39.52
N THR A 179 2.93 1.12 -39.80
CA THR A 179 3.45 -0.24 -39.99
C THR A 179 3.16 -0.71 -41.42
N GLU A 180 4.21 -1.14 -42.11
CA GLU A 180 4.15 -1.70 -43.47
C GLU A 180 4.96 -3.00 -43.51
N GLY A 181 4.27 -4.14 -43.43
CA GLY A 181 4.91 -5.45 -43.24
C GLY A 181 5.68 -5.49 -41.91
N ASP A 182 6.93 -5.93 -41.95
CA ASP A 182 7.82 -6.01 -40.77
C ASP A 182 8.55 -4.68 -40.47
N ARG A 183 8.27 -3.61 -41.24
CA ARG A 183 8.91 -2.30 -41.06
C ARG A 183 7.95 -1.34 -40.38
N GLN A 184 8.45 -0.64 -39.36
CA GLN A 184 7.72 0.44 -38.70
C GLN A 184 8.37 1.78 -39.05
N THR A 185 7.59 2.85 -39.13
CA THR A 185 8.09 4.21 -39.29
C THR A 185 7.45 5.07 -38.21
N LEU A 186 8.29 5.73 -37.41
CA LEU A 186 7.88 6.71 -36.41
C LEU A 186 7.79 8.07 -37.09
N LEU A 187 6.59 8.63 -37.13
CA LEU A 187 6.31 9.95 -37.67
C LEU A 187 6.18 10.95 -36.52
N LEU A 188 7.00 12.00 -36.52
CA LEU A 188 6.93 13.09 -35.55
C LEU A 188 6.61 14.40 -36.29
N THR A 189 5.52 15.04 -35.91
CA THR A 189 5.06 16.31 -36.48
C THR A 189 5.05 17.39 -35.40
N PRO A 190 6.04 18.30 -35.40
CA PRO A 190 6.07 19.43 -34.48
C PRO A 190 4.90 20.39 -34.70
N ASP A 191 4.43 21.02 -33.63
CA ASP A 191 3.44 22.10 -33.68
C ASP A 191 3.97 23.30 -34.49
N ALA A 192 3.32 23.54 -35.63
CA ALA A 192 3.69 24.62 -36.55
C ALA A 192 3.45 26.01 -35.94
N ASP A 193 2.39 26.18 -35.15
CA ASP A 193 2.04 27.46 -34.54
C ASP A 193 3.06 27.83 -33.46
N PHE A 194 3.49 26.84 -32.66
CA PHE A 194 4.58 27.02 -31.71
C PHE A 194 5.88 27.44 -32.40
N LEU A 195 6.26 26.78 -33.49
CA LEU A 195 7.48 27.11 -34.23
C LEU A 195 7.39 28.45 -34.98
N ALA A 196 6.18 28.91 -35.31
CA ALA A 196 5.92 30.18 -35.99
C ALA A 196 5.70 31.37 -35.02
N ASP A 197 5.41 31.13 -33.73
CA ASP A 197 5.20 32.17 -32.73
C ASP A 197 6.44 33.10 -32.66
N PRO A 198 6.29 34.42 -32.86
CA PRO A 198 7.38 35.40 -32.70
C PRO A 198 8.02 35.37 -31.31
N ALA A 199 7.29 34.93 -30.29
CA ALA A 199 7.76 34.84 -28.93
C ALA A 199 8.39 33.48 -28.58
N THR A 200 8.62 32.59 -29.55
CA THR A 200 9.40 31.35 -29.38
C THR A 200 10.89 31.63 -29.49
N ALA A 201 11.65 31.27 -28.45
CA ALA A 201 13.09 31.51 -28.38
C ALA A 201 13.90 30.34 -28.95
N TYR A 202 14.65 30.57 -30.02
CA TYR A 202 15.51 29.55 -30.62
C TYR A 202 16.90 29.51 -29.93
N PRO A 203 17.54 28.32 -29.77
CA PRO A 203 17.18 27.03 -30.37
C PRO A 203 15.88 26.43 -29.82
N VAL A 204 15.18 25.62 -30.63
CA VAL A 204 14.04 24.80 -30.18
C VAL A 204 14.46 23.34 -30.26
N THR A 205 14.27 22.58 -29.19
CA THR A 205 14.57 21.16 -29.13
C THR A 205 13.28 20.36 -29.22
N LEU A 206 13.20 19.44 -30.19
CA LEU A 206 12.23 18.35 -30.21
C LEU A 206 12.87 17.16 -29.51
N SER A 207 12.38 16.77 -28.34
CA SER A 207 12.94 15.65 -27.58
C SER A 207 12.08 14.39 -27.69
N SER A 208 12.72 13.22 -27.81
CA SER A 208 12.10 11.90 -27.69
C SER A 208 13.10 10.93 -27.05
N ALA A 209 12.80 10.43 -25.86
CA ALA A 209 13.69 9.51 -25.14
C ALA A 209 13.21 8.06 -25.22
N PHE A 210 14.12 7.10 -25.42
CA PHE A 210 13.83 5.68 -25.20
C PHE A 210 14.68 5.19 -24.02
N SER A 211 14.04 4.95 -22.88
CA SER A 211 14.69 4.42 -21.68
C SER A 211 14.04 3.10 -21.27
N MET A 212 14.87 2.13 -20.87
CA MET A 212 14.39 0.85 -20.30
C MET A 212 14.00 0.95 -18.82
N ALA A 213 14.30 2.07 -18.16
CA ALA A 213 13.97 2.22 -16.75
C ALA A 213 12.52 2.71 -16.58
N ILE A 214 11.79 2.06 -15.66
CA ILE A 214 10.71 2.71 -14.92
C ILE A 214 11.43 3.80 -14.11
N THR A 215 11.42 5.03 -14.61
CA THR A 215 12.08 6.17 -13.96
C THR A 215 11.50 6.32 -12.57
N ALA A 216 12.38 6.39 -11.58
CA ALA A 216 11.97 6.48 -10.19
C ALA A 216 11.94 7.94 -9.71
N ASP A 217 12.12 8.91 -10.60
CA ASP A 217 12.01 10.34 -10.32
C ASP A 217 11.31 11.12 -11.44
N THR A 218 10.69 12.24 -11.07
CA THR A 218 10.15 13.27 -11.97
C THR A 218 9.94 14.56 -11.16
N ASP A 219 9.69 15.68 -11.82
CA ASP A 219 9.22 16.90 -11.16
C ASP A 219 8.07 17.55 -11.92
N VAL A 220 7.26 18.31 -11.18
CA VAL A 220 6.12 19.07 -11.69
C VAL A 220 6.25 20.55 -11.34
N ASN A 221 5.66 21.40 -12.17
CA ASN A 221 5.76 22.84 -12.05
C ASN A 221 4.38 23.52 -12.11
N SER A 222 4.14 24.53 -11.26
CA SER A 222 2.84 25.19 -11.15
C SER A 222 2.48 26.14 -12.29
N VAL A 223 3.47 26.62 -13.03
CA VAL A 223 3.28 27.56 -14.14
C VAL A 223 3.34 26.81 -15.47
N TYR A 224 4.31 25.91 -15.58
CA TYR A 224 4.51 25.09 -16.76
C TYR A 224 4.15 23.65 -16.42
N ASP A 225 2.84 23.40 -16.33
CA ASP A 225 2.29 22.11 -15.90
C ASP A 225 2.57 20.99 -16.92
N PHE A 226 3.72 20.35 -16.77
CA PHE A 226 4.12 19.19 -17.55
C PHE A 226 4.90 18.19 -16.70
N ASN A 227 4.95 16.96 -17.21
CA ASN A 227 5.78 15.90 -16.66
C ASN A 227 7.22 15.99 -17.19
N ASN A 228 8.22 16.01 -16.31
CA ASN A 228 9.63 16.14 -16.67
C ASN A 228 10.44 14.81 -16.55
N ILE A 229 9.79 13.69 -16.82
CA ILE A 229 10.36 12.33 -16.74
C ILE A 229 11.66 12.10 -17.55
N ASP A 230 11.95 12.90 -18.57
CA ASP A 230 13.13 12.77 -19.43
C ASP A 230 14.11 13.95 -19.38
N GLY A 231 13.80 14.91 -18.50
CA GLY A 231 14.64 16.07 -18.27
C GLY A 231 15.90 15.69 -17.48
N PRO A 232 17.06 16.32 -17.75
CA PRO A 232 18.30 16.05 -17.01
C PRO A 232 18.34 16.70 -15.62
N ALA A 233 17.30 17.43 -15.22
CA ALA A 233 17.26 18.20 -13.99
C ALA A 233 15.88 18.12 -13.36
N LEU A 234 15.85 18.12 -12.03
CA LEU A 234 14.68 18.14 -11.16
C LEU A 234 14.68 19.44 -10.36
N LYS A 235 13.53 20.11 -10.26
CA LYS A 235 13.40 21.35 -9.48
C LYS A 235 12.43 21.18 -8.31
N ALA A 236 12.87 21.63 -7.14
CA ALA A 236 12.04 21.69 -5.93
C ALA A 236 12.08 23.09 -5.32
N GLY A 237 10.96 23.53 -4.75
CA GLY A 237 10.89 24.78 -4.00
C GLY A 237 10.09 25.86 -4.71
N THR A 238 10.37 27.13 -4.38
CA THR A 238 9.64 28.29 -4.91
C THR A 238 10.57 29.30 -5.55
N GLU A 239 10.07 29.97 -6.58
CA GLU A 239 10.73 31.12 -7.18
C GLU A 239 10.23 32.44 -6.58
N SER A 240 11.00 33.51 -6.79
CA SER A 240 10.59 34.88 -6.41
C SER A 240 9.28 35.32 -7.09
N THR A 241 8.96 34.75 -8.25
CA THR A 241 7.71 34.96 -8.99
C THR A 241 6.50 34.30 -8.32
N GLY A 242 6.73 33.28 -7.50
CA GLY A 242 5.70 32.43 -6.90
C GLY A 242 5.48 31.11 -7.63
N GLU A 243 6.23 30.85 -8.71
CA GLU A 243 6.31 29.53 -9.34
C GLU A 243 6.78 28.47 -8.34
N LYS A 244 6.18 27.29 -8.40
CA LYS A 244 6.44 26.17 -7.50
C LYS A 244 6.92 24.97 -8.29
N GLY A 245 8.04 24.37 -7.86
CA GLY A 245 8.52 23.08 -8.32
C GLY A 245 8.39 22.03 -7.22
N ARG A 246 7.95 20.83 -7.57
CA ARG A 246 7.90 19.67 -6.67
C ARG A 246 8.59 18.49 -7.32
N THR A 247 9.64 17.99 -6.71
CA THR A 247 10.36 16.79 -7.18
C THR A 247 9.82 15.57 -6.47
N TYR A 248 9.47 14.53 -7.21
CA TYR A 248 8.99 13.25 -6.71
C TYR A 248 10.05 12.19 -6.93
N LEU A 249 10.32 11.39 -5.90
CA LEU A 249 11.30 10.31 -5.92
C LEU A 249 10.68 9.03 -5.38
N LYS A 250 11.02 7.89 -5.97
CA LYS A 250 10.69 6.55 -5.49
C LYS A 250 11.96 5.71 -5.54
N PHE A 251 12.12 4.82 -4.57
CA PHE A 251 13.26 3.92 -4.51
C PHE A 251 12.76 2.48 -4.39
N ASP A 252 13.45 1.54 -5.02
CA ASP A 252 13.21 0.12 -4.76
C ASP A 252 13.79 -0.24 -3.38
N ILE A 253 12.91 -0.28 -2.39
CA ILE A 253 13.26 -0.57 -1.00
C ILE A 253 13.09 -2.04 -0.64
N SER A 254 12.89 -2.94 -1.62
CA SER A 254 12.73 -4.38 -1.37
C SER A 254 13.78 -4.96 -0.41
N PRO A 255 15.07 -4.54 -0.43
CA PRO A 255 16.06 -5.01 0.54
C PRO A 255 15.81 -4.61 2.00
N MET A 256 14.99 -3.58 2.24
CA MET A 256 14.71 -3.00 3.55
C MET A 256 13.37 -3.47 4.14
N VAL A 257 12.45 -3.98 3.31
CA VAL A 257 11.13 -4.45 3.76
C VAL A 257 11.29 -5.57 4.79
N GLY A 258 10.60 -5.45 5.93
CA GLY A 258 10.71 -6.41 7.03
C GLY A 258 12.06 -6.38 7.76
N GLN A 259 12.87 -5.34 7.59
CA GLN A 259 14.15 -5.14 8.28
C GLN A 259 14.04 -4.00 9.31
N ASN A 260 14.82 -4.08 10.37
CA ASN A 260 14.95 -3.00 11.36
C ASN A 260 15.88 -1.91 10.83
N VAL A 261 15.30 -0.84 10.27
CA VAL A 261 16.05 0.32 9.76
C VAL A 261 16.58 1.17 10.92
N SER A 262 17.89 1.27 11.05
CA SER A 262 18.55 2.10 12.07
C SER A 262 18.95 3.48 11.55
N ASN A 263 19.18 3.61 10.25
CA ASN A 263 19.51 4.88 9.60
C ASN A 263 19.02 4.86 8.15
N ALA A 264 18.44 5.96 7.67
CA ALA A 264 18.24 6.20 6.25
C ALA A 264 18.51 7.66 5.90
N THR A 265 19.42 7.88 4.95
CA THR A 265 19.81 9.22 4.47
C THR A 265 19.48 9.34 2.99
N LEU A 266 18.64 10.30 2.64
CA LEU A 266 18.44 10.75 1.27
C LEU A 266 19.55 11.75 0.91
N SER A 267 20.17 11.58 -0.25
CA SER A 267 21.24 12.43 -0.76
C SER A 267 21.00 12.79 -2.22
N LEU A 268 20.92 14.09 -2.52
CA LEU A 268 20.85 14.63 -3.88
C LEU A 268 21.96 15.66 -4.07
N LEU A 269 22.58 15.69 -5.26
CA LEU A 269 23.55 16.73 -5.59
C LEU A 269 22.80 18.03 -5.92
N ASN A 270 22.98 19.09 -5.12
CA ASN A 270 22.44 20.40 -5.47
C ASN A 270 23.42 21.10 -6.44
N VAL A 271 22.92 21.48 -7.61
CA VAL A 271 23.72 22.07 -8.70
C VAL A 271 23.38 23.53 -8.97
N ASP A 272 22.21 23.99 -8.53
CA ASP A 272 21.80 25.39 -8.61
C ASP A 272 20.70 25.74 -7.58
N GLY A 273 20.53 27.03 -7.33
CA GLY A 273 19.59 27.61 -6.38
C GLY A 273 19.77 29.13 -6.31
N PRO A 274 19.05 29.84 -5.44
CA PRO A 274 19.02 31.31 -5.44
C PRO A 274 20.30 31.95 -4.90
N SER A 275 21.04 31.26 -4.03
CA SER A 275 22.31 31.75 -3.46
C SER A 275 23.10 30.61 -2.82
N CYS A 276 24.38 30.86 -2.54
CA CYS A 276 25.26 29.96 -1.81
C CYS A 276 25.12 30.13 -0.30
N GLY A 277 24.92 29.05 0.45
CA GLY A 277 24.95 29.11 1.92
C GLY A 277 24.34 27.89 2.60
N THR A 278 24.51 27.81 3.92
CA THR A 278 23.92 26.75 4.76
C THR A 278 22.52 27.09 5.26
N LYS A 279 22.07 28.35 5.11
CA LYS A 279 20.74 28.83 5.45
C LYS A 279 20.22 29.76 4.36
N VAL A 280 19.47 29.21 3.42
CA VAL A 280 18.89 29.92 2.29
C VAL A 280 17.38 29.67 2.24
N GLY A 281 16.59 30.73 2.42
CA GLY A 281 15.13 30.66 2.44
C GLY A 281 14.59 29.71 3.51
N ALA A 282 13.42 29.13 3.24
CA ALA A 282 12.78 28.12 4.10
C ALA A 282 13.39 26.72 3.90
N GLY A 283 14.26 26.53 2.91
CA GLY A 283 14.82 25.23 2.57
C GLY A 283 13.91 24.36 1.72
N ILE A 284 14.38 23.15 1.45
CA ILE A 284 13.60 22.08 0.81
C ILE A 284 13.25 21.04 1.86
N GLN A 285 11.95 20.79 1.99
CA GLN A 285 11.38 19.78 2.87
C GLN A 285 11.10 18.52 2.08
N VAL A 286 11.64 17.41 2.57
CA VAL A 286 11.29 16.06 2.15
C VAL A 286 10.07 15.62 2.94
N ARG A 287 9.02 15.22 2.22
CA ARG A 287 7.78 14.69 2.78
C ARG A 287 7.52 13.29 2.23
N ARG A 288 6.85 12.47 3.02
CA ARG A 288 6.35 11.17 2.59
C ARG A 288 5.12 11.35 1.71
N VAL A 289 5.14 10.73 0.53
CA VAL A 289 3.96 10.61 -0.35
C VAL A 289 3.05 9.51 0.21
N THR A 290 1.74 9.68 0.09
CA THR A 290 0.74 8.82 0.74
C THR A 290 -0.28 8.20 -0.22
N SER A 291 -0.10 8.37 -1.53
CA SER A 291 -0.91 7.72 -2.57
C SER A 291 -0.04 7.34 -3.78
N ALA A 292 -0.53 6.37 -4.56
CA ALA A 292 0.14 5.93 -5.78
C ALA A 292 0.25 7.07 -6.80
N TRP A 293 1.36 7.06 -7.53
CA TRP A 293 1.59 7.95 -8.66
C TRP A 293 2.39 7.23 -9.72
N ASP A 294 2.15 7.62 -10.97
CA ASP A 294 2.92 7.19 -12.11
C ASP A 294 3.84 8.36 -12.53
N PRO A 295 5.17 8.18 -12.51
CA PRO A 295 6.12 9.20 -12.95
C PRO A 295 5.85 9.68 -14.37
N SER A 296 5.15 8.91 -15.19
CA SER A 296 4.88 9.19 -16.61
C SER A 296 3.58 9.96 -16.87
N THR A 297 2.70 10.09 -15.88
CA THR A 297 1.45 10.87 -16.00
C THR A 297 1.37 12.03 -15.02
N LEU A 298 2.38 12.19 -14.14
CA LEU A 298 2.34 13.17 -13.07
C LEU A 298 2.44 14.60 -13.62
N THR A 299 1.48 15.44 -13.24
CA THR A 299 1.36 16.86 -13.58
C THR A 299 1.13 17.66 -12.28
N TRP A 300 1.16 18.98 -12.35
CA TRP A 300 0.77 19.86 -11.26
C TRP A 300 -0.69 19.65 -10.83
N SER A 301 -1.57 19.26 -11.75
CA SER A 301 -2.92 18.78 -11.41
C SER A 301 -3.29 17.58 -12.28
N PRO A 302 -3.46 16.35 -11.75
CA PRO A 302 -3.49 15.94 -10.33
C PRO A 302 -2.11 15.57 -9.73
N GLN A 303 -1.97 15.68 -8.40
CA GLN A 303 -0.78 15.25 -7.64
C GLN A 303 -1.14 14.22 -6.56
N PRO A 304 -0.23 13.30 -6.21
CA PRO A 304 -0.44 12.40 -5.08
C PRO A 304 -0.43 13.19 -3.77
N THR A 305 -1.24 12.72 -2.83
CA THR A 305 -1.27 13.20 -1.45
C THR A 305 0.08 12.97 -0.77
N ASN A 306 0.43 13.84 0.18
CA ASN A 306 1.64 13.74 1.00
C ASN A 306 1.36 14.26 2.42
N THR A 307 2.24 13.93 3.38
CA THR A 307 2.10 14.33 4.78
C THR A 307 3.34 15.07 5.30
N THR A 308 3.13 15.96 6.26
CA THR A 308 4.20 16.63 7.02
C THR A 308 4.72 15.80 8.19
N GLU A 309 4.07 14.67 8.50
CA GLU A 309 4.54 13.74 9.51
C GLU A 309 5.96 13.25 9.18
N ASN A 310 6.89 13.34 10.13
CA ASN A 310 8.30 13.00 9.98
C ASN A 310 9.04 13.75 8.85
N ALA A 311 8.47 14.84 8.33
CA ALA A 311 9.09 15.60 7.25
C ALA A 311 10.38 16.28 7.71
N VAL A 312 11.39 16.27 6.83
CA VAL A 312 12.74 16.76 7.17
C VAL A 312 13.16 17.86 6.22
N THR A 313 13.70 18.96 6.75
CA THR A 313 14.04 20.14 5.95
C THR A 313 15.55 20.36 5.95
N ASN A 314 16.09 20.67 4.77
CA ASN A 314 17.47 21.13 4.59
C ASN A 314 17.46 22.51 3.93
N THR A 315 18.16 23.46 4.55
CA THR A 315 18.18 24.87 4.15
C THR A 315 19.44 25.28 3.38
N SER A 316 20.37 24.35 3.13
CA SER A 316 21.52 24.67 2.28
C SER A 316 21.10 24.94 0.84
N SER A 317 21.96 25.65 0.13
CA SER A 317 21.83 25.90 -1.30
C SER A 317 23.18 26.20 -1.90
N VAL A 318 23.34 25.85 -3.16
CA VAL A 318 24.40 26.37 -4.03
C VAL A 318 23.80 27.33 -5.06
N HIS A 319 24.65 27.99 -5.83
CA HIS A 319 24.26 28.81 -6.98
C HIS A 319 25.28 28.60 -8.10
N SER A 320 24.77 28.27 -9.29
CA SER A 320 25.60 27.95 -10.45
C SER A 320 26.52 29.13 -10.79
N GLY A 321 27.79 28.84 -11.07
CA GLY A 321 28.80 29.86 -11.37
C GLY A 321 29.30 30.68 -10.17
N SER A 322 28.67 30.56 -8.99
CA SER A 322 29.11 31.26 -7.76
C SER A 322 29.72 30.34 -6.71
N CYS A 323 29.22 29.11 -6.59
CA CYS A 323 29.84 28.08 -5.75
C CYS A 323 29.72 26.70 -6.41
N ALA A 324 30.61 25.79 -6.00
CA ALA A 324 30.62 24.43 -6.53
C ALA A 324 29.35 23.66 -6.10
N PRO A 325 28.83 22.75 -6.96
CA PRO A 325 27.79 21.81 -6.57
C PRO A 325 28.14 21.04 -5.30
N ALA A 326 27.16 20.80 -4.46
CA ALA A 326 27.35 20.15 -3.17
C ALA A 326 26.17 19.22 -2.83
N PRO A 327 26.39 18.09 -2.14
CA PRO A 327 25.30 17.21 -1.74
C PRO A 327 24.43 17.87 -0.67
N MET A 328 23.12 17.77 -0.86
CA MET A 328 22.12 17.99 0.18
C MET A 328 21.70 16.63 0.75
N ASN A 329 21.75 16.52 2.07
CA ASN A 329 21.40 15.30 2.78
C ASN A 329 20.20 15.57 3.69
N TRP A 330 19.27 14.62 3.73
CA TRP A 330 18.15 14.58 4.67
C TRP A 330 18.20 13.25 5.42
N ASP A 331 18.20 13.30 6.75
CA ASP A 331 17.99 12.11 7.57
C ASP A 331 16.51 11.75 7.53
N ILE A 332 16.15 10.80 6.68
CA ILE A 332 14.77 10.35 6.50
C ILE A 332 14.50 9.06 7.28
N THR A 333 15.30 8.74 8.31
CA THR A 333 15.20 7.47 9.06
C THR A 333 13.78 7.20 9.54
N ALA A 334 13.07 8.22 10.03
CA ALA A 334 11.69 8.08 10.48
C ALA A 334 10.72 7.75 9.33
N ILE A 335 10.88 8.39 8.16
CA ILE A 335 10.11 8.08 6.94
C ILE A 335 10.45 6.67 6.43
N ALA A 336 11.73 6.29 6.42
CA ALA A 336 12.16 4.98 5.95
C ALA A 336 11.67 3.84 6.84
N LYS A 337 11.64 4.03 8.17
CA LYS A 337 11.00 3.09 9.11
C LYS A 337 9.50 2.93 8.79
N GLN A 338 8.83 4.00 8.38
CA GLN A 338 7.42 3.94 7.94
C GLN A 338 7.24 3.22 6.60
N TRP A 339 8.26 3.19 5.73
CA TRP A 339 8.20 2.42 4.49
C TRP A 339 8.45 0.92 4.69
N THR A 340 9.28 0.57 5.68
CA THR A 340 9.55 -0.83 6.05
C THR A 340 8.51 -1.40 7.00
N GLY A 341 7.74 -0.53 7.66
CA GLY A 341 6.52 -0.83 8.41
C GLY A 341 5.27 -0.30 7.71
N ASP A 342 4.16 -0.23 8.45
CA ASP A 342 2.73 -0.21 8.08
C ASP A 342 2.19 0.84 7.08
N ILE A 343 2.94 1.43 6.15
CA ILE A 343 2.38 2.50 5.28
C ILE A 343 2.73 2.30 3.80
N GLY A 344 3.66 1.40 3.49
CA GLY A 344 4.13 1.17 2.12
C GLY A 344 4.98 2.34 1.59
N ASN A 345 5.71 2.07 0.50
CA ASN A 345 6.57 3.07 -0.13
C ASN A 345 5.90 3.69 -1.36
N TYR A 346 5.20 4.81 -1.14
CA TYR A 346 4.73 5.67 -2.23
C TYR A 346 5.78 6.73 -2.62
N GLY A 347 6.99 6.69 -2.07
CA GLY A 347 8.05 7.63 -2.40
C GLY A 347 8.03 8.92 -1.57
N LEU A 348 8.73 9.92 -2.08
CA LEU A 348 9.00 11.22 -1.46
C LEU A 348 8.57 12.33 -2.39
N VAL A 349 8.17 13.46 -1.79
CA VAL A 349 8.11 14.75 -2.47
C VAL A 349 9.06 15.72 -1.80
N LEU A 350 9.86 16.42 -2.60
CA LEU A 350 10.72 17.51 -2.21
C LEU A 350 10.03 18.81 -2.63
N MET A 351 9.76 19.67 -1.66
CA MET A 351 9.05 20.92 -1.89
C MET A 351 9.45 22.00 -0.88
N SER A 352 9.09 23.25 -1.14
CA SER A 352 9.23 24.31 -0.13
C SER A 352 8.24 24.07 1.02
N PRO A 353 8.65 24.15 2.30
CA PRO A 353 7.76 23.82 3.44
C PRO A 353 6.43 24.59 3.45
N THR A 354 6.47 25.87 3.08
CA THR A 354 5.30 26.76 3.09
C THR A 354 4.83 27.15 1.69
N GLU A 355 5.62 26.84 0.65
CA GLU A 355 5.43 27.32 -0.72
C GLU A 355 5.12 28.83 -0.83
N ALA A 356 5.66 29.62 0.11
CA ALA A 356 5.56 31.07 0.05
C ALA A 356 6.26 31.61 -1.19
N LYS A 357 5.75 32.72 -1.73
CA LYS A 357 6.36 33.45 -2.85
C LYS A 357 7.69 34.06 -2.41
N SER A 358 8.78 33.32 -2.63
CA SER A 358 10.15 33.70 -2.25
C SER A 358 11.15 32.88 -3.05
N ALA A 359 12.35 33.42 -3.25
CA ALA A 359 13.44 32.69 -3.88
C ALA A 359 13.96 31.59 -2.94
N ASN A 360 13.57 30.34 -3.21
CA ASN A 360 13.82 29.17 -2.37
C ASN A 360 13.95 27.87 -3.21
N SER A 361 14.20 27.97 -4.52
CA SER A 361 14.29 26.82 -5.43
C SER A 361 15.66 26.13 -5.35
N ARG A 362 15.69 24.81 -5.51
CA ARG A 362 16.90 24.00 -5.70
C ARG A 362 16.76 23.21 -6.99
N VAL A 363 17.85 23.07 -7.70
CA VAL A 363 17.97 22.21 -8.89
C VAL A 363 18.89 21.04 -8.56
N PHE A 364 18.46 19.84 -8.97
CA PHE A 364 19.16 18.57 -8.77
C PHE A 364 19.28 17.82 -10.10
N PRO A 365 20.35 17.05 -10.34
CA PRO A 365 20.40 16.09 -11.45
C PRO A 365 19.31 15.01 -11.32
N SER A 366 18.68 14.64 -12.43
CA SER A 366 17.71 13.54 -12.50
C SER A 366 18.35 12.17 -12.74
N ALA A 367 17.54 11.12 -12.81
CA ALA A 367 17.94 9.79 -13.28
C ALA A 367 18.37 9.76 -14.77
N GLU A 368 18.23 10.85 -15.51
CA GLU A 368 18.60 10.96 -16.92
C GLU A 368 19.84 11.83 -17.09
N ASP A 369 20.30 12.51 -16.03
CA ASP A 369 21.49 13.34 -16.07
C ASP A 369 22.75 12.52 -16.37
N THR A 370 23.49 12.96 -17.37
CA THR A 370 24.77 12.36 -17.77
C THR A 370 25.95 13.29 -17.50
N ASP A 371 25.70 14.56 -17.18
CA ASP A 371 26.76 15.57 -17.03
C ASP A 371 27.44 15.43 -15.66
N PHE A 372 26.65 15.33 -14.59
CA PHE A 372 27.13 15.01 -13.23
C PHE A 372 27.13 13.51 -12.97
N ASN A 373 26.26 12.75 -13.66
CA ASN A 373 26.11 11.30 -13.52
C ASN A 373 25.92 10.87 -12.05
N THR A 374 25.26 11.71 -11.26
CA THR A 374 25.04 11.54 -9.81
C THR A 374 23.53 11.53 -9.52
N PRO A 375 22.83 10.41 -9.79
CA PRO A 375 21.39 10.33 -9.58
C PRO A 375 21.05 10.38 -8.08
N PRO A 376 19.82 10.75 -7.70
CA PRO A 376 19.32 10.65 -6.33
C PRO A 376 19.67 9.31 -5.66
N LYS A 377 20.17 9.40 -4.42
CA LYS A 377 20.62 8.25 -3.62
C LYS A 377 19.89 8.17 -2.29
N LEU A 378 19.51 6.94 -1.92
CA LEU A 378 19.13 6.55 -0.57
C LEU A 378 20.20 5.62 0.00
N THR A 379 20.81 6.01 1.12
CA THR A 379 21.69 5.13 1.90
C THR A 379 20.96 4.68 3.15
N ALA A 380 20.73 3.39 3.30
CA ALA A 380 20.01 2.82 4.45
C ALA A 380 20.86 1.79 5.17
N THR A 381 20.89 1.86 6.50
CA THR A 381 21.44 0.84 7.39
C THR A 381 20.30 0.15 8.10
N PHE A 382 20.29 -1.18 8.03
CA PHE A 382 19.26 -2.02 8.62
C PHE A 382 19.83 -3.35 9.08
N THR A 383 19.23 -3.93 10.10
CA THR A 383 19.49 -5.31 10.52
C THR A 383 18.27 -6.16 10.18
N PRO A 384 18.44 -7.46 9.90
CA PRO A 384 17.32 -8.39 9.93
C PRO A 384 16.50 -8.15 11.19
N ALA A 385 15.21 -7.86 11.04
CA ALA A 385 14.29 -8.10 12.13
C ALA A 385 14.45 -9.60 12.44
N GLY A 386 14.79 -9.96 13.69
CA GLY A 386 15.16 -11.34 14.02
C GLY A 386 14.14 -12.30 13.41
N GLY A 387 14.58 -13.17 12.49
CA GLY A 387 13.70 -14.13 11.84
C GLY A 387 13.42 -15.33 12.75
N PRO A 388 12.42 -16.17 12.39
CA PRO A 388 12.23 -17.47 13.01
C PRO A 388 13.54 -18.25 13.04
N THR A 389 14.02 -18.56 14.24
CA THR A 389 15.18 -19.43 14.45
C THR A 389 14.66 -20.79 14.85
N VAL A 390 14.86 -21.80 13.99
CA VAL A 390 14.48 -23.18 14.31
C VAL A 390 15.33 -23.66 15.48
N VAL A 391 14.67 -23.90 16.61
CA VAL A 391 15.27 -24.46 17.82
C VAL A 391 15.24 -25.98 17.75
N SER A 392 14.23 -26.54 17.09
CA SER A 392 14.17 -27.96 16.83
C SER A 392 13.46 -28.27 15.51
N PRO A 393 14.11 -28.99 14.57
CA PRO A 393 13.53 -29.28 13.28
C PRO A 393 12.39 -30.30 13.37
N ALA A 394 11.51 -30.31 12.38
CA ALA A 394 10.54 -31.39 12.19
C ALA A 394 11.26 -32.70 11.86
N GLY A 395 10.83 -33.82 12.47
CA GLY A 395 11.49 -35.11 12.28
C GLY A 395 10.92 -36.23 13.16
N PRO A 396 11.69 -37.32 13.35
CA PRO A 396 11.28 -38.44 14.21
C PRO A 396 10.93 -38.03 15.65
N ASP A 397 11.54 -36.94 16.13
CA ASP A 397 11.35 -36.41 17.48
C ASP A 397 10.17 -35.43 17.60
N GLY A 398 9.40 -35.23 16.53
CA GLY A 398 8.16 -34.45 16.52
C GLY A 398 8.13 -33.27 15.54
N VAL A 399 7.17 -32.38 15.74
CA VAL A 399 6.97 -31.17 14.91
C VAL A 399 8.08 -30.13 15.10
N GLU A 400 8.22 -29.21 14.13
CA GLU A 400 9.18 -28.09 14.21
C GLU A 400 8.85 -27.14 15.37
N VAL A 401 9.90 -26.65 16.04
CA VAL A 401 9.84 -25.57 17.03
C VAL A 401 10.81 -24.48 16.61
N PHE A 402 10.33 -23.25 16.57
CA PHE A 402 11.17 -22.07 16.37
C PHE A 402 10.91 -21.03 17.45
N THR A 403 11.88 -20.14 17.64
CA THR A 403 11.73 -18.90 18.40
C THR A 403 11.77 -17.71 17.44
N ALA A 404 11.08 -16.65 17.79
CA ALA A 404 11.09 -15.39 17.05
C ALA A 404 10.92 -14.23 18.05
N PRO A 405 11.37 -13.01 17.72
CA PRO A 405 11.09 -11.82 18.51
C PRO A 405 9.58 -11.61 18.74
N ASN A 406 9.21 -10.94 19.83
CA ASN A 406 7.80 -10.71 20.18
C ASN A 406 7.02 -9.88 19.15
N GLU A 407 7.72 -9.10 18.33
CA GLU A 407 7.21 -8.29 17.21
C GLU A 407 7.07 -9.09 15.88
N TRP A 408 7.42 -10.38 15.88
CA TRP A 408 7.31 -11.21 14.69
C TRP A 408 5.85 -11.43 14.28
N GLY A 409 5.49 -10.97 13.09
CA GLY A 409 4.13 -11.07 12.55
C GLY A 409 3.19 -9.93 12.95
N THR A 410 3.65 -8.95 13.75
CA THR A 410 2.83 -7.78 14.14
C THR A 410 3.05 -6.56 13.24
N ASP A 411 4.05 -6.60 12.35
CA ASP A 411 4.41 -5.54 11.39
C ASP A 411 3.73 -5.73 10.03
N LEU A 412 2.42 -6.01 10.04
CA LEU A 412 1.64 -6.20 8.81
C LEU A 412 1.19 -4.86 8.24
N LEU A 413 1.60 -4.59 6.99
CA LEU A 413 1.26 -3.37 6.28
C LEU A 413 -0.23 -3.32 5.88
N PRO A 414 -0.91 -2.16 5.98
CA PRO A 414 -2.18 -1.90 5.35
C PRO A 414 -2.06 -2.19 3.86
N MET A 415 -2.95 -3.02 3.38
CA MET A 415 -3.03 -3.40 1.98
C MET A 415 -3.72 -2.28 1.20
N ALA A 416 -3.42 -2.14 -0.09
CA ALA A 416 -4.22 -1.26 -0.94
C ALA A 416 -5.69 -1.77 -0.98
N GLU A 417 -6.67 -0.88 -1.07
CA GLU A 417 -8.08 -1.27 -0.96
C GLU A 417 -8.50 -2.29 -2.03
N GLY A 418 -8.05 -2.12 -3.28
CA GLY A 418 -8.24 -3.14 -4.31
C GLY A 418 -7.68 -4.52 -3.91
N GLN A 419 -6.51 -4.58 -3.27
CA GLN A 419 -5.92 -5.85 -2.81
C GLN A 419 -6.69 -6.44 -1.62
N ALA A 420 -7.14 -5.60 -0.69
CA ALA A 420 -7.94 -6.03 0.46
C ALA A 420 -9.30 -6.58 0.02
N HIS A 421 -9.97 -5.93 -0.93
CA HIS A 421 -11.21 -6.42 -1.54
C HIS A 421 -10.99 -7.72 -2.33
N ALA A 422 -9.88 -7.83 -3.08
CA ALA A 422 -9.53 -9.05 -3.77
C ALA A 422 -9.23 -10.21 -2.80
N LEU A 423 -8.49 -9.95 -1.72
CA LEU A 423 -8.22 -10.94 -0.68
C LEU A 423 -9.50 -11.37 0.04
N SER A 424 -10.41 -10.43 0.35
CA SER A 424 -11.73 -10.76 0.90
C SER A 424 -12.53 -11.66 -0.04
N SER A 425 -12.55 -11.34 -1.34
CA SER A 425 -13.21 -12.17 -2.36
C SER A 425 -12.59 -13.56 -2.48
N ALA A 426 -11.26 -13.65 -2.32
CA ALA A 426 -10.57 -14.93 -2.23
C ALA A 426 -10.98 -15.73 -1.00
N TYR A 427 -11.14 -15.08 0.17
CA TYR A 427 -11.65 -15.74 1.37
C TYR A 427 -13.07 -16.28 1.20
N ASP A 428 -13.98 -15.54 0.56
CA ASP A 428 -15.34 -16.04 0.29
C ASP A 428 -15.34 -17.23 -0.69
N ARG A 429 -14.43 -17.22 -1.66
CA ARG A 429 -14.19 -18.36 -2.55
C ARG A 429 -13.64 -19.58 -1.78
N VAL A 430 -12.74 -19.37 -0.83
CA VAL A 430 -12.18 -20.43 0.01
C VAL A 430 -13.21 -20.98 0.97
N GLU A 431 -14.08 -20.15 1.57
CA GLU A 431 -15.17 -20.62 2.43
C GLU A 431 -16.13 -21.58 1.72
N THR A 432 -16.39 -21.35 0.44
CA THR A 432 -17.30 -22.18 -0.36
C THR A 432 -16.63 -23.44 -0.91
N ASN A 433 -15.29 -23.47 -0.96
CA ASN A 433 -14.50 -24.54 -1.57
C ASN A 433 -13.40 -25.05 -0.62
N GLY A 434 -13.67 -25.07 0.69
CA GLY A 434 -12.66 -25.23 1.74
C GLY A 434 -11.87 -26.55 1.70
N ASP A 435 -12.43 -27.59 1.08
CA ASP A 435 -11.74 -28.88 0.88
C ASP A 435 -10.81 -28.88 -0.35
N ALA A 436 -11.11 -28.02 -1.33
CA ALA A 436 -10.39 -27.93 -2.60
C ALA A 436 -9.33 -26.82 -2.60
N LEU A 437 -9.49 -25.79 -1.76
CA LEU A 437 -8.60 -24.62 -1.66
C LEU A 437 -7.94 -24.54 -0.29
N ALA A 438 -6.85 -23.78 -0.18
CA ALA A 438 -6.19 -23.46 1.09
C ALA A 438 -6.37 -21.97 1.48
N PRO A 439 -5.99 -21.57 2.70
CA PRO A 439 -6.09 -20.17 3.13
C PRO A 439 -5.40 -19.23 2.13
N PRO A 440 -6.08 -18.17 1.64
CA PRO A 440 -5.50 -17.20 0.73
C PRO A 440 -4.67 -16.17 1.51
N TYR A 441 -3.69 -15.56 0.85
CA TYR A 441 -2.87 -14.51 1.43
C TYR A 441 -2.37 -13.54 0.35
N VAL A 442 -1.77 -12.42 0.75
CA VAL A 442 -1.08 -11.53 -0.18
C VAL A 442 0.42 -11.64 0.04
N ASP A 443 1.15 -11.83 -1.04
CA ASP A 443 2.60 -11.68 -1.02
C ASP A 443 2.92 -10.18 -0.99
N MET A 444 3.34 -9.70 0.17
CA MET A 444 3.62 -8.28 0.41
C MET A 444 4.86 -7.76 -0.35
N VAL A 445 5.71 -8.65 -0.88
CA VAL A 445 6.86 -8.25 -1.71
C VAL A 445 6.40 -7.97 -3.14
N THR A 446 5.55 -8.84 -3.68
CA THR A 446 5.10 -8.74 -5.08
C THR A 446 3.77 -8.02 -5.25
N GLY A 447 3.00 -7.85 -4.16
CA GLY A 447 1.64 -7.31 -4.16
C GLY A 447 0.58 -8.27 -4.72
N ASN A 448 0.93 -9.53 -4.99
CA ASN A 448 0.03 -10.50 -5.60
C ASN A 448 -0.90 -11.16 -4.59
N VAL A 449 -2.16 -11.36 -4.97
CA VAL A 449 -3.11 -12.20 -4.23
C VAL A 449 -2.86 -13.66 -4.57
N ILE A 450 -2.57 -14.47 -3.56
CA ILE A 450 -2.29 -15.90 -3.67
C ILE A 450 -3.51 -16.69 -3.19
N VAL A 451 -4.02 -17.58 -4.03
CA VAL A 451 -5.14 -18.49 -3.72
C VAL A 451 -4.67 -19.92 -3.96
N PRO A 452 -4.05 -20.58 -2.97
CA PRO A 452 -3.49 -21.91 -3.17
C PRO A 452 -4.58 -22.97 -3.39
N ALA A 453 -4.28 -23.94 -4.25
CA ALA A 453 -5.16 -25.07 -4.54
C ALA A 453 -4.67 -26.34 -3.84
N ALA A 454 -5.55 -27.02 -3.11
CA ALA A 454 -5.26 -28.33 -2.50
C ALA A 454 -5.60 -29.51 -3.42
N THR A 455 -6.33 -29.25 -4.51
CA THR A 455 -6.78 -30.25 -5.48
C THR A 455 -6.72 -29.69 -6.91
N VAL A 456 -6.72 -30.57 -7.91
CA VAL A 456 -6.77 -30.19 -9.33
C VAL A 456 -8.04 -29.39 -9.65
N ASP A 457 -9.18 -29.79 -9.10
CA ASP A 457 -10.45 -29.06 -9.29
C ASP A 457 -10.40 -27.68 -8.60
N GLY A 458 -9.76 -27.61 -7.42
CA GLY A 458 -9.49 -26.35 -6.73
C GLY A 458 -8.69 -25.37 -7.56
N ARG A 459 -7.73 -25.84 -8.38
CA ARG A 459 -6.92 -24.97 -9.25
C ARG A 459 -7.78 -24.22 -10.27
N ALA A 460 -8.78 -24.88 -10.85
CA ALA A 460 -9.71 -24.24 -11.78
C ALA A 460 -10.49 -23.11 -11.08
N VAL A 461 -11.04 -23.39 -9.90
CA VAL A 461 -11.79 -22.43 -9.08
C VAL A 461 -10.91 -21.26 -8.64
N ALA A 462 -9.69 -21.53 -8.18
CA ALA A 462 -8.75 -20.53 -7.70
C ALA A 462 -8.30 -19.55 -8.79
N SER A 463 -8.13 -20.01 -10.03
CA SER A 463 -7.56 -19.22 -11.14
C SER A 463 -8.46 -18.11 -11.69
N THR A 464 -9.75 -18.10 -11.32
CA THR A 464 -10.69 -17.09 -11.79
C THR A 464 -10.32 -15.70 -11.26
N SER A 465 -10.34 -14.67 -12.11
CA SER A 465 -10.03 -13.29 -11.71
C SER A 465 -10.88 -12.83 -10.52
N LEU A 466 -10.28 -11.97 -9.69
CA LEU A 466 -10.93 -11.31 -8.56
C LEU A 466 -11.22 -9.88 -8.98
N THR A 467 -12.49 -9.57 -9.24
CA THR A 467 -12.93 -8.29 -9.81
C THR A 467 -14.07 -7.68 -9.02
N GLY A 468 -14.11 -6.37 -8.90
CA GLY A 468 -15.24 -5.64 -8.34
C GLY A 468 -14.90 -4.19 -8.01
N THR A 469 -15.77 -3.55 -7.26
CA THR A 469 -15.59 -2.16 -6.81
C THR A 469 -15.04 -2.15 -5.37
N ALA A 470 -13.90 -1.52 -5.17
CA ALA A 470 -13.31 -1.22 -3.87
C ALA A 470 -13.75 0.16 -3.41
N TYR A 471 -14.27 0.28 -2.18
CA TYR A 471 -14.62 1.58 -1.63
C TYR A 471 -13.39 2.19 -0.96
N LEU A 472 -13.02 3.39 -1.40
CA LEU A 472 -11.82 4.09 -0.96
C LEU A 472 -12.05 4.65 0.45
N GLY A 473 -11.33 4.09 1.41
CA GLY A 473 -11.32 4.57 2.77
C GLY A 473 -10.42 3.67 3.59
N LEU A 474 -9.12 3.95 3.59
CA LEU A 474 -8.29 3.49 4.70
C LEU A 474 -8.82 4.20 5.93
N GLY A 475 -9.70 3.49 6.62
CA GLY A 475 -10.44 3.99 7.75
C GLY A 475 -9.61 4.94 8.61
N GLY A 476 -9.96 6.22 8.58
CA GLY A 476 -9.31 7.22 9.40
C GLY A 476 -9.47 6.83 10.86
N VAL A 477 -8.36 6.73 11.56
CA VAL A 477 -8.28 6.48 13.01
C VAL A 477 -7.91 7.76 13.78
N ASP A 478 -7.97 8.90 13.08
CA ASP A 478 -7.42 10.17 13.54
C ASP A 478 -8.44 10.96 14.37
N TRP A 479 -8.01 11.34 15.58
CA TRP A 479 -8.69 12.24 16.51
C TRP A 479 -8.93 13.65 15.95
N THR A 480 -8.30 14.00 14.83
CA THR A 480 -8.34 15.35 14.23
C THR A 480 -9.33 15.50 13.06
N LEU A 481 -10.05 14.44 12.67
CA LEU A 481 -11.04 14.54 11.60
C LEU A 481 -12.24 15.42 12.05
N PRO A 482 -12.47 16.58 11.40
CA PRO A 482 -13.52 17.51 11.79
C PRO A 482 -14.90 16.90 11.61
N GLY A 483 -15.78 17.14 12.59
CA GLY A 483 -17.18 16.74 12.52
C GLY A 483 -17.76 16.51 13.90
N THR A 484 -18.29 17.55 14.53
CA THR A 484 -19.27 17.37 15.61
C THR A 484 -20.63 17.12 14.96
N TYR A 485 -21.22 15.96 15.20
CA TYR A 485 -22.61 15.73 14.86
C TYR A 485 -23.48 16.42 15.91
N THR A 486 -24.22 17.46 15.51
CA THR A 486 -25.10 18.24 16.40
C THR A 486 -26.58 17.94 16.20
N GLY A 487 -26.91 16.95 15.36
CA GLY A 487 -28.29 16.52 15.16
C GLY A 487 -28.85 15.84 16.41
N ALA A 488 -30.12 16.09 16.73
CA ALA A 488 -30.83 15.37 17.78
C ALA A 488 -30.96 13.88 17.40
N ASP A 489 -31.07 12.97 18.37
CA ASP A 489 -31.38 11.56 18.06
C ASP A 489 -32.75 11.47 17.37
N THR A 490 -32.81 10.68 16.28
CA THR A 490 -34.04 10.38 15.55
C THR A 490 -34.14 8.89 15.34
N ASP A 491 -35.36 8.42 15.09
CA ASP A 491 -35.65 7.02 14.83
C ASP A 491 -35.70 6.71 13.32
N GLU A 492 -35.01 7.51 12.50
CA GLU A 492 -34.94 7.34 11.05
C GLU A 492 -33.81 6.37 10.63
N ASP A 493 -34.09 5.52 9.65
CA ASP A 493 -33.11 4.71 8.91
C ASP A 493 -33.15 5.18 7.45
N ALA A 494 -32.13 5.91 7.02
CA ALA A 494 -32.11 6.62 5.74
C ALA A 494 -30.84 6.29 4.94
N GLU A 495 -30.99 6.19 3.62
CA GLU A 495 -29.89 5.89 2.72
C GLU A 495 -28.85 7.02 2.74
N ALA A 496 -27.64 6.69 3.16
CA ALA A 496 -26.52 7.63 3.22
C ALA A 496 -25.80 7.70 1.86
N PRO A 497 -25.16 8.85 1.52
CA PRO A 497 -24.44 9.00 0.26
C PRO A 497 -23.34 7.94 0.07
N ALA A 498 -23.15 7.46 -1.17
CA ALA A 498 -22.07 6.55 -1.51
C ALA A 498 -20.70 7.26 -1.35
N GLY A 499 -19.78 6.62 -0.63
CA GLY A 499 -18.40 7.08 -0.50
C GLY A 499 -17.58 6.90 -1.78
N PRO A 500 -16.36 7.46 -1.87
CA PRO A 500 -15.50 7.29 -3.03
C PRO A 500 -15.14 5.81 -3.25
N SER A 501 -14.91 5.43 -4.51
CA SER A 501 -14.63 4.03 -4.89
C SER A 501 -13.72 3.94 -6.13
N GLU A 502 -13.07 2.79 -6.29
CA GLU A 502 -12.25 2.41 -7.45
C GLU A 502 -12.58 0.98 -7.92
N GLU A 503 -12.38 0.68 -9.20
CA GLU A 503 -12.48 -0.69 -9.70
C GLU A 503 -11.18 -1.46 -9.46
N TYR A 504 -11.28 -2.74 -9.15
CA TYR A 504 -10.12 -3.63 -9.03
C TYR A 504 -10.26 -4.87 -9.93
N ASN A 505 -9.12 -5.35 -10.44
CA ASN A 505 -9.02 -6.57 -11.21
C ASN A 505 -7.67 -7.26 -10.94
N PHE A 506 -7.71 -8.36 -10.19
CA PHE A 506 -6.52 -9.16 -9.86
C PHE A 506 -6.61 -10.55 -10.50
N THR A 507 -5.51 -10.98 -11.12
CA THR A 507 -5.33 -12.38 -11.52
C THR A 507 -4.58 -13.10 -10.39
N PRO A 508 -5.24 -14.03 -9.66
CA PRO A 508 -4.62 -14.68 -8.52
C PRO A 508 -3.51 -15.65 -8.94
N GLN A 509 -2.46 -15.75 -8.12
CA GLN A 509 -1.46 -16.81 -8.26
C GLN A 509 -1.96 -18.06 -7.53
N VAL A 510 -1.80 -19.23 -8.17
CA VAL A 510 -2.39 -20.49 -7.71
C VAL A 510 -1.31 -21.56 -7.54
N PRO A 511 -0.57 -21.56 -6.42
CA PRO A 511 0.35 -22.65 -6.09
C PRO A 511 -0.44 -23.91 -5.68
N ASP A 512 0.09 -25.10 -5.99
CA ASP A 512 -0.43 -26.36 -5.45
C ASP A 512 0.12 -26.57 -4.03
N VAL A 513 -0.76 -26.96 -3.11
CA VAL A 513 -0.42 -27.23 -1.72
C VAL A 513 -1.07 -28.52 -1.22
N VAL A 514 -0.65 -29.02 -0.06
CA VAL A 514 -1.09 -30.34 0.45
C VAL A 514 -2.28 -30.21 1.41
N ASN A 515 -2.31 -29.17 2.23
CA ASN A 515 -3.34 -28.99 3.25
C ASN A 515 -4.41 -28.01 2.77
N SER A 516 -5.67 -28.46 2.78
CA SER A 516 -6.83 -27.62 2.48
C SER A 516 -7.17 -26.68 3.64
N TYR A 517 -7.99 -25.67 3.36
CA TYR A 517 -8.50 -24.72 4.35
C TYR A 517 -9.30 -25.45 5.43
N SER A 518 -10.21 -26.35 5.03
CA SER A 518 -10.99 -27.16 5.99
C SER A 518 -10.08 -27.95 6.92
N LYS A 519 -9.05 -28.61 6.38
CA LYS A 519 -8.11 -29.41 7.18
C LYS A 519 -7.35 -28.55 8.19
N LEU A 520 -6.77 -27.43 7.75
CA LEU A 520 -6.01 -26.54 8.63
C LEU A 520 -6.90 -25.89 9.70
N SER A 521 -8.09 -25.43 9.32
CA SER A 521 -9.04 -24.80 10.24
C SER A 521 -9.59 -25.78 11.27
N THR A 522 -9.86 -27.04 10.91
CA THR A 522 -10.25 -28.10 11.85
C THR A 522 -9.15 -28.36 12.87
N ILE A 523 -7.91 -28.61 12.41
CA ILE A 523 -6.77 -28.86 13.31
C ILE A 523 -6.55 -27.65 14.23
N ALA A 524 -6.59 -26.44 13.68
CA ALA A 524 -6.37 -25.22 14.45
C ALA A 524 -7.43 -25.02 15.55
N SER A 525 -8.69 -25.38 15.28
CA SER A 525 -9.79 -25.25 16.24
C SER A 525 -9.82 -26.39 17.28
N GLU A 526 -9.34 -27.57 16.90
CA GLU A 526 -9.32 -28.75 17.77
C GLU A 526 -8.27 -28.62 18.88
N ILE A 527 -7.03 -28.24 18.54
CA ILE A 527 -5.89 -28.26 19.47
C ILE A 527 -6.16 -27.50 20.79
N PRO A 528 -6.73 -26.28 20.79
CA PRO A 528 -7.01 -25.56 22.03
C PRO A 528 -8.10 -26.17 22.92
N THR A 529 -8.91 -27.09 22.38
CA THR A 529 -9.97 -27.78 23.13
C THR A 529 -9.49 -29.05 23.82
N LEU A 530 -8.27 -29.50 23.52
CA LEU A 530 -7.68 -30.71 24.08
C LEU A 530 -7.13 -30.46 25.48
N ASP A 531 -7.30 -31.44 26.36
CA ASP A 531 -6.70 -31.44 27.70
C ASP A 531 -5.41 -32.30 27.76
N PRO A 532 -4.58 -32.18 28.82
CA PRO A 532 -3.33 -32.92 28.95
C PRO A 532 -3.44 -34.46 28.92
N SER A 533 -4.62 -35.04 29.20
CA SER A 533 -4.85 -36.48 29.07
C SER A 533 -5.05 -36.92 27.61
N GLN A 534 -5.54 -36.01 26.77
CA GLN A 534 -5.75 -36.22 25.33
C GLN A 534 -4.52 -35.83 24.50
N MET A 535 -3.72 -34.86 24.98
CA MET A 535 -2.48 -34.42 24.36
C MET A 535 -1.48 -33.93 25.42
N PRO A 536 -0.44 -34.73 25.75
CA PRO A 536 0.57 -34.34 26.73
C PRO A 536 1.21 -32.99 26.39
N GLY A 537 1.37 -32.12 27.38
CA GLY A 537 2.01 -30.80 27.24
C GLY A 537 1.15 -29.72 26.57
N VAL A 538 -0.09 -30.01 26.13
CA VAL A 538 -0.97 -29.03 25.45
C VAL A 538 -1.32 -27.81 26.30
N GLY A 539 -1.21 -27.92 27.63
CA GLY A 539 -1.44 -26.79 28.56
C GLY A 539 -0.47 -25.61 28.35
N GLY A 540 0.69 -25.83 27.71
CA GLY A 540 1.62 -24.76 27.33
C GLY A 540 1.25 -24.04 26.03
N VAL A 541 0.28 -24.56 25.25
CA VAL A 541 -0.20 -23.91 24.03
C VAL A 541 -1.13 -22.77 24.41
N VAL A 542 -0.79 -21.55 24.01
CA VAL A 542 -1.59 -20.36 24.26
C VAL A 542 -2.46 -19.98 23.06
N GLU A 543 -2.06 -20.38 21.86
CA GLU A 543 -2.76 -20.06 20.61
C GLU A 543 -2.56 -21.14 19.56
N SER A 544 -3.53 -21.28 18.65
CA SER A 544 -3.48 -22.17 17.49
C SER A 544 -4.14 -21.51 16.28
N ARG A 545 -3.46 -21.48 15.12
CA ARG A 545 -3.96 -20.78 13.93
C ARG A 545 -3.48 -21.40 12.60
N PRO A 546 -4.24 -21.32 11.51
CA PRO A 546 -3.69 -21.55 10.18
C PRO A 546 -2.57 -20.54 9.87
N TRP A 547 -1.54 -21.00 9.17
CA TRP A 547 -0.41 -20.23 8.65
C TRP A 547 -0.40 -20.37 7.13
N PRO A 548 -1.05 -19.43 6.40
CA PRO A 548 -1.23 -19.51 4.95
C PRO A 548 0.08 -19.66 4.18
N GLU A 549 1.10 -18.87 4.53
CA GLU A 549 2.37 -18.77 3.81
C GLU A 549 3.18 -20.08 3.87
N ARG A 550 2.98 -20.90 4.90
CA ARG A 550 3.61 -22.23 5.03
C ARG A 550 2.66 -23.40 4.80
N ASN A 551 1.38 -23.14 4.53
CA ASN A 551 0.34 -24.17 4.43
C ASN A 551 0.29 -25.12 5.67
N GLN A 552 0.42 -24.55 6.86
CA GLN A 552 0.53 -25.25 8.15
C GLN A 552 -0.43 -24.69 9.21
N VAL A 553 -0.51 -25.33 10.37
CA VAL A 553 -1.03 -24.72 11.61
C VAL A 553 0.14 -24.25 12.45
N LEU A 554 0.13 -22.99 12.86
CA LEU A 554 1.08 -22.41 13.80
C LEU A 554 0.48 -22.42 15.20
N LEU A 555 1.21 -23.01 16.15
CA LEU A 555 0.90 -22.93 17.58
C LEU A 555 1.83 -21.93 18.25
N THR A 556 1.28 -21.01 19.03
CA THR A 556 2.10 -20.22 19.97
C THR A 556 2.06 -20.93 21.31
N ALA A 557 3.22 -21.21 21.90
CA ALA A 557 3.33 -21.91 23.18
C ALA A 557 4.34 -21.22 24.09
N ASN A 558 3.99 -21.10 25.38
CA ASN A 558 4.90 -20.56 26.40
C ASN A 558 5.85 -21.62 26.97
N ALA A 559 5.49 -22.89 26.84
CA ALA A 559 6.36 -24.02 27.12
C ALA A 559 6.13 -25.12 26.09
N VAL A 560 7.21 -25.79 25.67
CA VAL A 560 7.16 -26.90 24.72
C VAL A 560 7.91 -28.10 25.29
N THR A 561 7.23 -29.24 25.42
CA THR A 561 7.85 -30.49 25.87
C THR A 561 8.10 -31.45 24.70
N PRO A 562 9.07 -32.39 24.80
CA PRO A 562 9.27 -33.42 23.78
C PRO A 562 8.01 -34.25 23.51
N GLU A 563 7.22 -34.54 24.54
CA GLU A 563 5.99 -35.33 24.45
C GLU A 563 4.92 -34.59 23.64
N LEU A 564 4.78 -33.26 23.83
CA LEU A 564 3.88 -32.43 23.03
C LEU A 564 4.25 -32.49 21.54
N ARG A 565 5.54 -32.35 21.23
CA ARG A 565 6.01 -32.37 19.85
C ARG A 565 5.75 -33.71 19.17
N LEU A 566 6.02 -34.80 19.87
CA LEU A 566 5.79 -36.15 19.37
C LEU A 566 4.30 -36.44 19.21
N ALA A 567 3.47 -36.05 20.18
CA ALA A 567 2.02 -36.24 20.12
C ALA A 567 1.38 -35.48 18.95
N LEU A 568 1.82 -34.23 18.70
CA LEU A 568 1.38 -33.44 17.54
C LEU A 568 1.79 -34.08 16.21
N ALA A 569 3.03 -34.58 16.11
CA ALA A 569 3.51 -35.26 14.91
C ALA A 569 2.78 -36.58 14.65
N GLN A 570 2.49 -37.36 15.70
CA GLN A 570 1.74 -38.61 15.59
C GLN A 570 0.29 -38.38 15.16
N ARG A 571 -0.36 -37.31 15.66
CA ARG A 571 -1.76 -37.03 15.37
C ARG A 571 -1.98 -36.34 14.02
N TYR A 572 -1.10 -35.41 13.63
CA TYR A 572 -1.31 -34.54 12.47
C TYR A 572 -0.23 -34.65 11.38
N GLY A 573 0.84 -35.42 11.63
CA GLY A 573 2.02 -35.48 10.78
C GLY A 573 3.06 -34.40 11.15
N THR A 574 4.30 -34.63 10.76
CA THR A 574 5.46 -33.79 11.16
C THR A 574 5.47 -32.40 10.54
N ASN A 575 4.79 -32.21 9.40
CA ASN A 575 4.84 -30.97 8.60
C ASN A 575 3.49 -30.24 8.52
N THR A 576 2.48 -30.67 9.27
CA THR A 576 1.15 -30.03 9.27
C THR A 576 1.04 -28.97 10.37
N VAL A 577 1.79 -29.14 11.46
CA VAL A 577 1.79 -28.25 12.62
C VAL A 577 3.21 -27.81 12.92
N THR A 578 3.39 -26.56 13.33
CA THR A 578 4.66 -25.97 13.76
C THR A 578 4.43 -25.16 15.03
N ILE A 579 5.43 -25.10 15.93
CA ILE A 579 5.34 -24.37 17.19
C ILE A 579 6.27 -23.15 17.18
N TRP A 580 5.72 -21.98 17.50
CA TRP A 580 6.45 -20.81 17.97
C TRP A 580 6.55 -20.88 19.50
N LEU A 581 7.76 -21.11 20.01
CA LEU A 581 8.07 -21.02 21.43
C LEU A 581 8.25 -19.54 21.81
N ASN A 582 7.34 -19.03 22.63
CA ASN A 582 7.40 -17.69 23.22
C ASN A 582 7.17 -17.79 24.74
N PRO A 583 8.23 -17.88 25.57
CA PRO A 583 8.13 -18.07 27.02
C PRO A 583 7.29 -17.02 27.76
N ASP A 584 7.14 -15.82 27.18
CA ASP A 584 6.43 -14.70 27.79
C ASP A 584 4.94 -14.67 27.42
N ALA A 585 4.46 -15.60 26.58
CA ALA A 585 3.07 -15.60 26.14
C ALA A 585 2.12 -16.04 27.27
N THR A 586 1.17 -15.17 27.63
CA THR A 586 0.18 -15.38 28.71
C THR A 586 -1.25 -15.50 28.17
N ARG A 587 -2.14 -16.13 28.94
CA ARG A 587 -3.60 -16.08 28.76
C ARG A 587 -4.17 -15.11 29.82
N SER A 588 -5.08 -14.21 29.47
CA SER A 588 -5.46 -13.08 30.34
C SER A 588 -6.92 -13.06 30.78
N ASN A 589 -7.12 -12.57 32.01
CA ASN A 589 -8.35 -12.29 32.75
C ASN A 589 -8.49 -10.77 33.01
N ILE A 590 -9.72 -10.30 33.31
CA ILE A 590 -10.16 -8.90 33.25
C ILE A 590 -10.90 -8.47 34.55
N GLN A 591 -10.76 -7.20 35.00
CA GLN A 591 -11.64 -6.52 36.01
C GLN A 591 -11.83 -4.98 35.77
N ASP A 592 -13.11 -4.53 35.68
CA ASP A 592 -13.90 -3.29 36.09
C ASP A 592 -13.34 -1.82 36.16
N THR A 593 -14.04 -0.68 35.86
CA THR A 593 -15.48 -0.25 35.61
C THR A 593 -15.68 1.16 34.95
N ARG A 594 -16.88 1.43 34.32
CA ARG A 594 -17.67 2.70 34.24
C ARG A 594 -19.18 2.44 34.01
N ASP A 595 -20.09 3.31 34.51
CA ASP A 595 -21.48 2.93 34.88
C ASP A 595 -22.72 3.75 34.39
N ASN A 596 -22.71 4.69 33.44
CA ASN A 596 -24.02 5.19 32.91
C ASN A 596 -23.96 6.13 31.72
N ASP A 597 -24.89 6.02 30.73
CA ASP A 597 -25.15 7.04 29.68
C ASP A 597 -26.45 6.90 28.81
N ASN A 598 -27.49 6.11 29.16
CA ASN A 598 -28.65 5.95 28.25
C ASN A 598 -29.88 6.83 28.58
N ASP A 599 -30.37 7.55 27.55
CA ASP A 599 -31.65 8.27 27.40
C ASP A 599 -32.75 7.32 26.84
N GLU A 600 -33.92 7.81 26.39
CA GLU A 600 -34.95 7.10 25.59
C GLU A 600 -34.36 6.48 24.30
N TYR A 601 -33.22 7.00 23.83
CA TYR A 601 -32.49 6.51 22.66
C TYR A 601 -31.24 5.72 23.04
N VAL A 602 -31.05 4.57 22.38
CA VAL A 602 -29.90 3.68 22.62
C VAL A 602 -28.94 3.72 21.45
N ASN A 603 -27.75 4.25 21.70
CA ASN A 603 -26.68 4.45 20.73
C ASN A 603 -25.60 3.36 20.88
N GLY A 604 -24.92 3.02 19.78
CA GLY A 604 -23.75 2.14 19.85
C GLY A 604 -22.65 2.72 20.75
N GLY A 605 -21.96 1.87 21.50
CA GLY A 605 -21.01 2.28 22.54
C GLY A 605 -21.65 2.60 23.91
N GLY A 606 -22.99 2.57 24.02
CA GLY A 606 -23.71 2.75 25.28
C GLY A 606 -23.62 1.52 26.21
N ALA A 607 -23.81 1.71 27.51
CA ALA A 607 -23.76 0.62 28.49
C ALA A 607 -25.11 -0.09 28.64
N TYR A 608 -25.10 -1.41 28.87
CA TYR A 608 -26.26 -2.14 29.40
C TYR A 608 -25.80 -3.22 30.39
N PHE A 609 -26.74 -3.75 31.18
CA PHE A 609 -26.51 -4.80 32.15
C PHE A 609 -27.36 -6.02 31.81
N THR A 610 -26.82 -7.21 32.07
CA THR A 610 -27.49 -8.49 31.88
C THR A 610 -28.32 -8.86 33.12
N SER A 611 -29.16 -9.90 33.02
CA SER A 611 -29.90 -10.45 34.17
C SER A 611 -29.00 -10.95 35.29
N LYS A 612 -27.75 -11.29 34.94
CA LYS A 612 -26.69 -11.75 35.86
C LYS A 612 -25.86 -10.59 36.42
N ASN A 613 -26.30 -9.34 36.23
CA ASN A 613 -25.63 -8.14 36.69
C ASN A 613 -24.23 -7.90 36.07
N ALA A 614 -23.92 -8.53 34.93
CA ALA A 614 -22.71 -8.24 34.18
C ALA A 614 -22.93 -7.03 33.26
N GLY A 615 -21.99 -6.08 33.26
CA GLY A 615 -22.01 -4.91 32.38
C GLY A 615 -21.40 -5.22 31.02
N CYS A 616 -22.10 -4.84 29.94
CA CYS A 616 -21.63 -4.95 28.55
C CYS A 616 -21.95 -3.68 27.77
N THR A 617 -21.48 -3.61 26.53
CA THR A 617 -21.63 -2.46 25.64
C THR A 617 -22.56 -2.78 24.45
N VAL A 618 -23.42 -1.82 24.11
CA VAL A 618 -24.27 -1.83 22.91
C VAL A 618 -23.38 -1.76 21.67
N GLY A 619 -23.58 -2.64 20.69
CA GLY A 619 -22.82 -2.62 19.42
C GLY A 619 -23.38 -1.61 18.43
N PHE A 620 -24.37 -2.04 17.65
CA PHE A 620 -25.06 -1.20 16.66
C PHE A 620 -26.56 -1.44 16.65
N ALA A 621 -27.31 -0.39 16.31
CA ALA A 621 -28.69 -0.55 15.85
C ALA A 621 -28.73 -1.28 14.50
N TRP A 622 -29.68 -2.19 14.35
CA TRP A 622 -29.69 -3.18 13.29
C TRP A 622 -31.08 -3.29 12.66
N ALA A 623 -31.15 -3.21 11.34
CA ALA A 623 -32.37 -3.30 10.56
C ALA A 623 -32.56 -4.72 10.01
N VAL A 624 -33.68 -5.36 10.33
CA VAL A 624 -34.14 -6.61 9.72
C VAL A 624 -35.54 -6.41 9.14
N PRO A 625 -36.03 -7.30 8.24
CA PRO A 625 -37.38 -7.19 7.69
C PRO A 625 -38.48 -7.10 8.75
N GLU A 626 -38.29 -7.75 9.90
CA GLU A 626 -39.23 -7.80 11.03
C GLU A 626 -39.21 -6.53 11.90
N GLY A 627 -38.27 -5.62 11.65
CA GLY A 627 -38.16 -4.36 12.37
C GLY A 627 -36.75 -4.08 12.90
N ARG A 628 -36.68 -3.26 13.94
CA ARG A 628 -35.41 -2.77 14.48
C ARG A 628 -34.91 -3.67 15.59
N ARG A 629 -33.61 -3.88 15.62
CA ARG A 629 -32.90 -4.72 16.57
C ARG A 629 -31.64 -4.00 17.04
N MET A 630 -30.96 -4.61 18.00
CA MET A 630 -29.60 -4.27 18.39
C MET A 630 -28.73 -5.50 18.27
N VAL A 631 -27.50 -5.32 17.81
CA VAL A 631 -26.47 -6.35 17.88
C VAL A 631 -25.46 -6.00 18.99
N THR A 632 -25.05 -7.00 19.76
CA THR A 632 -23.99 -6.96 20.77
C THR A 632 -23.27 -8.32 20.82
N ALA A 633 -22.36 -8.54 21.77
CA ALA A 633 -21.63 -9.80 21.92
C ALA A 633 -22.53 -10.93 22.44
N GLY A 634 -22.33 -12.14 21.91
CA GLY A 634 -23.08 -13.33 22.31
C GLY A 634 -22.74 -13.82 23.70
N HIS A 635 -21.47 -13.75 24.13
CA HIS A 635 -21.06 -14.14 25.48
C HIS A 635 -21.67 -13.25 26.57
N CYS A 636 -22.04 -12.01 26.22
CA CYS A 636 -22.82 -11.14 27.09
C CYS A 636 -24.28 -11.60 27.21
N LEU A 637 -24.85 -12.21 26.16
CA LEU A 637 -26.24 -12.63 26.08
C LEU A 637 -26.35 -14.06 25.51
N PRO A 638 -25.89 -15.09 26.25
CA PRO A 638 -25.87 -16.46 25.76
C PRO A 638 -27.27 -17.10 25.77
N ASP A 639 -28.18 -16.59 26.59
CA ASP A 639 -29.48 -17.19 26.86
C ASP A 639 -30.59 -16.47 26.05
N ILE A 640 -31.31 -17.21 25.21
CA ILE A 640 -32.48 -16.69 24.49
C ILE A 640 -33.58 -16.35 25.51
N GLY A 641 -34.23 -15.21 25.34
CA GLY A 641 -35.24 -14.72 26.26
C GLY A 641 -34.69 -13.95 27.46
N GLU A 642 -33.37 -13.78 27.55
CA GLU A 642 -32.75 -12.96 28.61
C GLU A 642 -33.12 -11.49 28.44
N PHE A 643 -33.45 -10.82 29.55
CA PHE A 643 -33.71 -9.39 29.57
C PHE A 643 -32.43 -8.57 29.78
N GLN A 644 -32.38 -7.40 29.15
CA GLN A 644 -31.32 -6.41 29.31
C GLN A 644 -31.81 -5.22 30.14
N TYR A 645 -30.91 -4.62 30.91
CA TYR A 645 -31.20 -3.53 31.83
C TYR A 645 -30.34 -2.30 31.55
N VAL A 646 -30.88 -1.12 31.81
CA VAL A 646 -30.12 0.12 31.96
C VAL A 646 -30.43 0.73 33.32
N ASP A 647 -29.45 1.39 33.93
CA ASP A 647 -29.64 2.18 35.15
C ASP A 647 -30.10 3.59 34.74
N ARG A 648 -31.15 4.13 35.38
CA ARG A 648 -31.52 5.55 35.16
C ARG A 648 -30.60 6.44 35.98
N VAL A 649 -30.14 7.56 35.43
CA VAL A 649 -29.25 8.53 36.12
C VAL A 649 -29.91 9.18 37.36
N VAL A 650 -31.19 8.91 37.64
CA VAL A 650 -31.88 9.37 38.86
C VAL A 650 -32.73 8.24 39.47
N GLY A 651 -32.20 7.59 40.51
CA GLY A 651 -32.88 6.55 41.29
C GLY A 651 -32.45 5.12 40.93
N THR A 652 -32.26 4.27 41.92
CA THR A 652 -31.72 2.89 41.85
C THR A 652 -32.63 1.87 41.11
N GLU A 653 -33.44 2.30 40.14
CA GLU A 653 -34.36 1.45 39.38
C GLU A 653 -33.75 1.02 38.04
N ARG A 654 -33.67 -0.30 37.84
CA ARG A 654 -33.28 -0.93 36.57
C ARG A 654 -34.48 -1.10 35.65
N MET A 655 -34.38 -0.57 34.45
CA MET A 655 -35.44 -0.69 33.45
C MET A 655 -35.08 -1.74 32.40
N HIS A 656 -36.06 -2.55 32.03
CA HIS A 656 -35.91 -3.54 30.96
C HIS A 656 -35.92 -2.81 29.62
N ILE A 657 -34.88 -3.02 28.81
CA ILE A 657 -34.75 -2.34 27.51
C ILE A 657 -35.08 -3.25 26.33
N GLY A 658 -34.91 -4.56 26.50
CA GLY A 658 -35.16 -5.54 25.44
C GLY A 658 -35.05 -6.98 25.90
N ILE A 659 -35.13 -7.88 24.92
CA ILE A 659 -35.03 -9.33 25.07
C ILE A 659 -34.12 -9.95 24.00
N THR A 660 -33.27 -10.90 24.39
CA THR A 660 -32.39 -11.64 23.47
C THR A 660 -33.22 -12.57 22.59
N LEU A 661 -33.15 -12.39 21.27
CA LEU A 661 -33.83 -13.27 20.30
C LEU A 661 -32.97 -14.46 19.90
N SER A 662 -31.68 -14.24 19.70
CA SER A 662 -30.75 -15.26 19.24
C SER A 662 -29.33 -14.90 19.64
N SER A 663 -28.50 -15.92 19.87
CA SER A 663 -27.09 -15.79 20.21
C SER A 663 -26.26 -16.84 19.48
N THR A 664 -25.13 -16.44 18.92
CA THR A 664 -24.14 -17.35 18.34
C THR A 664 -23.17 -17.90 19.38
N TRP A 665 -23.41 -17.66 20.67
CA TRP A 665 -22.53 -18.10 21.75
C TRP A 665 -23.25 -19.01 22.75
N VAL A 666 -22.57 -20.07 23.19
CA VAL A 666 -23.02 -20.90 24.32
C VAL A 666 -21.91 -20.95 25.36
N MET A 667 -22.25 -20.62 26.61
CA MET A 667 -21.31 -20.65 27.72
C MET A 667 -20.65 -22.02 27.87
N GLY A 668 -19.33 -22.06 28.04
CA GLY A 668 -18.52 -23.27 28.12
C GLY A 668 -18.18 -23.92 26.78
N LYS A 669 -18.81 -23.49 25.67
CA LYS A 669 -18.57 -24.03 24.31
C LYS A 669 -17.96 -22.98 23.38
N GLY A 670 -18.40 -21.74 23.46
CA GLY A 670 -18.04 -20.66 22.54
C GLY A 670 -19.01 -20.55 21.37
N SER A 671 -18.49 -20.20 20.19
CA SER A 671 -19.28 -19.99 18.97
C SER A 671 -20.02 -21.25 18.54
N VAL A 672 -21.34 -21.12 18.32
CA VAL A 672 -22.22 -22.18 17.85
C VAL A 672 -22.91 -21.79 16.53
N LYS A 673 -23.43 -22.80 15.82
CA LYS A 673 -24.22 -22.58 14.60
C LYS A 673 -25.65 -22.25 15.00
N LEU A 674 -26.24 -21.27 14.33
CA LEU A 674 -27.68 -21.03 14.44
C LEU A 674 -28.47 -22.07 13.63
N PRO A 675 -29.74 -22.33 13.98
CA PRO A 675 -30.60 -23.26 13.24
C PRO A 675 -30.59 -22.96 11.73
N GLY A 676 -30.34 -23.99 10.91
CA GLY A 676 -30.29 -23.88 9.45
C GLY A 676 -28.96 -23.39 8.86
N GLN A 677 -27.95 -23.06 9.69
CA GLN A 677 -26.64 -22.62 9.21
C GLN A 677 -25.61 -23.74 9.15
N THR A 678 -24.73 -23.68 8.15
CA THR A 678 -23.68 -24.69 7.92
C THR A 678 -22.36 -24.36 8.63
N GLN A 679 -22.15 -23.11 9.04
CA GLN A 679 -20.91 -22.61 9.66
C GLN A 679 -21.21 -21.88 10.98
N THR A 680 -20.25 -21.89 11.91
CA THR A 680 -20.29 -21.08 13.14
C THR A 680 -19.98 -19.63 12.81
N ARG A 681 -20.60 -18.67 13.50
CA ARG A 681 -20.50 -17.24 13.17
C ARG A 681 -20.16 -16.42 14.41
N GLY A 682 -18.88 -16.27 14.68
CA GLY A 682 -18.37 -15.33 15.68
C GLY A 682 -19.01 -15.45 17.06
N ASP A 683 -18.96 -14.34 17.76
CA ASP A 683 -19.56 -14.09 19.07
C ASP A 683 -20.47 -12.85 18.96
N ALA A 684 -21.76 -13.09 18.74
CA ALA A 684 -22.75 -12.04 18.58
C ALA A 684 -24.14 -12.51 19.07
N ALA A 685 -24.94 -11.54 19.54
CA ALA A 685 -26.35 -11.72 19.88
C ALA A 685 -27.18 -10.59 19.27
N ILE A 686 -28.44 -10.91 18.95
CA ILE A 686 -29.42 -9.95 18.45
C ILE A 686 -30.57 -9.80 19.45
N VAL A 687 -30.91 -8.54 19.75
CA VAL A 687 -31.87 -8.14 20.79
C VAL A 687 -33.02 -7.37 20.17
N GLU A 688 -34.23 -7.66 20.62
CA GLU A 688 -35.44 -6.89 20.34
C GLU A 688 -35.73 -5.92 21.49
N TYR A 689 -35.90 -4.64 21.18
CA TYR A 689 -36.19 -3.61 22.17
C TYR A 689 -37.68 -3.48 22.45
N PHE A 690 -38.04 -3.09 23.66
CA PHE A 690 -39.41 -2.67 23.97
C PHE A 690 -39.69 -1.27 23.42
N ASP A 691 -40.94 -0.99 23.06
CA ASP A 691 -41.35 0.27 22.39
C ASP A 691 -40.91 1.56 23.09
N SER A 692 -40.65 1.51 24.40
CA SER A 692 -40.17 2.64 25.20
C SER A 692 -38.70 3.01 24.98
N TYR A 693 -37.95 2.24 24.18
CA TYR A 693 -36.53 2.47 23.89
C TYR A 693 -36.24 2.22 22.42
N LYS A 694 -35.54 3.17 21.78
CA LYS A 694 -35.29 3.10 20.34
C LYS A 694 -33.79 3.02 20.04
N PRO A 695 -33.29 1.90 19.46
CA PRO A 695 -31.95 1.86 18.88
C PRO A 695 -31.82 2.89 17.76
N THR A 696 -30.72 3.65 17.73
CA THR A 696 -30.48 4.72 16.76
C THR A 696 -29.27 4.42 15.86
N ALA A 697 -29.28 4.99 14.65
CA ALA A 697 -28.22 4.87 13.66
C ALA A 697 -27.00 5.77 13.99
N SER A 698 -26.52 5.72 15.22
CA SER A 698 -25.38 6.50 15.71
C SER A 698 -24.61 5.74 16.80
N ILE A 699 -23.34 6.11 16.97
CA ILE A 699 -22.48 5.61 18.04
C ILE A 699 -21.88 6.76 18.86
N PHE A 700 -21.59 6.50 20.12
CA PHE A 700 -20.82 7.40 20.98
C PHE A 700 -19.36 7.45 20.56
N VAL A 701 -18.77 8.64 20.70
CA VAL A 701 -17.35 8.91 20.40
C VAL A 701 -16.71 9.78 21.48
N GLY A 702 -15.39 9.76 21.53
CA GLY A 702 -14.60 10.49 22.51
C GLY A 702 -14.29 9.69 23.77
N GLY A 703 -13.81 10.40 24.79
CA GLY A 703 -13.45 9.80 26.08
C GLY A 703 -14.68 9.29 26.82
N VAL A 704 -14.44 8.56 27.90
CA VAL A 704 -15.49 7.91 28.68
C VAL A 704 -16.65 8.87 28.98
N THR A 705 -16.47 10.03 29.59
CA THR A 705 -17.57 10.97 29.92
C THR A 705 -18.18 11.74 28.74
N SER A 706 -17.88 11.39 27.50
CA SER A 706 -18.32 12.11 26.31
C SER A 706 -19.76 11.76 25.93
N GLY A 707 -20.61 12.77 25.74
CA GLY A 707 -21.93 12.62 25.10
C GLY A 707 -21.89 12.81 23.58
N GLU A 708 -20.71 13.01 22.98
CA GLU A 708 -20.57 13.19 21.54
C GLU A 708 -20.92 11.91 20.78
N LYS A 709 -21.55 12.09 19.62
CA LYS A 709 -22.01 10.99 18.77
C LYS A 709 -21.56 11.19 17.34
N ARG A 710 -21.53 10.11 16.56
CA ARG A 710 -21.37 10.15 15.10
C ARG A 710 -22.41 9.27 14.40
N PRO A 711 -22.94 9.73 13.25
CA PRO A 711 -23.90 8.96 12.47
C PRO A 711 -23.23 7.74 11.81
N VAL A 712 -23.94 6.61 11.79
CA VAL A 712 -23.53 5.41 11.07
C VAL A 712 -23.97 5.55 9.61
N ARG A 713 -23.03 5.46 8.68
CA ARG A 713 -23.29 5.54 7.24
C ARG A 713 -23.69 4.21 6.64
N ARG A 714 -22.91 3.17 6.96
CA ARG A 714 -23.04 1.82 6.39
C ARG A 714 -22.25 0.80 7.21
N SER A 715 -22.46 -0.48 6.92
CA SER A 715 -21.54 -1.54 7.31
C SER A 715 -20.35 -1.61 6.35
N TRP A 716 -19.25 -2.16 6.86
CA TRP A 716 -18.06 -2.47 6.10
C TRP A 716 -18.40 -3.46 4.99
N THR A 717 -17.97 -3.16 3.76
CA THR A 717 -18.44 -3.85 2.55
C THR A 717 -17.66 -5.13 2.25
N ARG A 718 -16.47 -5.29 2.84
CA ARG A 718 -15.61 -6.48 2.73
C ARG A 718 -15.34 -7.07 4.11
N ARG A 719 -14.72 -8.25 4.17
CA ARG A 719 -14.16 -8.75 5.42
C ARG A 719 -12.97 -7.90 5.86
N SER A 720 -12.70 -7.92 7.14
CA SER A 720 -11.43 -7.46 7.68
C SER A 720 -10.28 -8.24 7.04
N VAL A 721 -9.17 -7.57 6.77
CA VAL A 721 -7.91 -8.18 6.32
C VAL A 721 -6.75 -7.71 7.20
N PRO A 722 -5.65 -8.48 7.31
CA PRO A 722 -4.44 -8.01 7.97
C PRO A 722 -4.02 -6.62 7.50
N GLY A 723 -3.71 -5.73 8.45
CA GLY A 723 -3.36 -4.32 8.22
C GLY A 723 -4.53 -3.33 8.29
N ASP A 724 -5.79 -3.79 8.31
CA ASP A 724 -6.94 -2.88 8.45
C ASP A 724 -6.90 -2.09 9.76
N LEU A 725 -7.09 -0.77 9.67
CA LEU A 725 -7.19 0.10 10.84
C LEU A 725 -8.63 0.32 11.28
N PHE A 726 -8.84 0.43 12.59
CA PHE A 726 -10.15 0.69 13.19
C PHE A 726 -10.08 1.36 14.57
N CYS A 727 -11.26 1.73 15.04
CA CYS A 727 -11.58 2.19 16.38
C CYS A 727 -12.57 1.23 17.05
N ILE A 728 -12.55 1.23 18.36
CA ILE A 728 -13.54 0.57 19.20
C ILE A 728 -14.28 1.63 20.00
N GLY A 729 -15.52 1.34 20.39
CA GLY A 729 -16.26 2.06 21.41
C GLY A 729 -16.64 1.10 22.53
N GLY A 730 -16.50 1.53 23.77
CA GLY A 730 -16.72 0.70 24.94
C GLY A 730 -17.20 1.50 26.14
N ARG A 731 -18.03 0.90 27.00
CA ARG A 731 -18.51 1.57 28.22
C ARG A 731 -17.36 1.97 29.16
N THR A 732 -16.31 1.16 29.19
CA THR A 732 -15.22 1.24 30.17
C THR A 732 -14.10 2.13 29.65
N THR A 733 -13.70 1.94 28.40
CA THR A 733 -12.56 2.69 27.83
C THR A 733 -12.97 3.85 26.92
N GLY A 734 -14.27 4.01 26.62
CA GLY A 734 -14.74 5.00 25.67
C GLY A 734 -14.32 4.63 24.25
N GLN A 735 -14.05 5.64 23.42
CA GLN A 735 -13.48 5.40 22.10
C GLN A 735 -11.97 5.18 22.18
N SER A 736 -11.49 4.11 21.55
CA SER A 736 -10.06 3.84 21.37
C SER A 736 -9.76 3.51 19.90
N CYS A 737 -8.89 4.29 19.28
CA CYS A 737 -8.53 4.20 17.86
C CYS A 737 -7.08 3.74 17.63
N ASN A 738 -6.73 3.52 16.37
CA ASN A 738 -5.43 3.00 15.91
C ASN A 738 -5.23 1.51 16.24
N TRP A 739 -6.32 0.75 16.30
CA TRP A 739 -6.23 -0.71 16.31
C TRP A 739 -5.95 -1.20 14.90
N LYS A 740 -5.08 -2.20 14.78
CA LYS A 740 -4.67 -2.80 13.52
C LYS A 740 -5.03 -4.26 13.52
N VAL A 741 -5.80 -4.71 12.53
CA VAL A 741 -6.07 -6.13 12.31
C VAL A 741 -4.75 -6.82 12.02
N GLU A 742 -4.41 -7.83 12.82
CA GLU A 742 -3.26 -8.68 12.56
C GLU A 742 -3.71 -9.92 11.80
N GLU A 743 -4.86 -10.47 12.19
CA GLU A 743 -5.22 -11.82 11.82
C GLU A 743 -6.74 -11.96 11.71
N VAL A 744 -7.20 -12.80 10.79
CA VAL A 744 -8.63 -12.93 10.44
C VAL A 744 -9.04 -14.40 10.38
N ASN A 745 -10.33 -14.67 10.58
CA ASN A 745 -10.95 -16.00 10.47
C ASN A 745 -10.31 -17.07 11.37
N LYS A 746 -10.00 -16.73 12.63
CA LYS A 746 -9.33 -17.65 13.56
C LYS A 746 -10.26 -18.24 14.62
N PRO A 747 -10.02 -19.50 15.04
CA PRO A 747 -10.52 -19.99 16.31
C PRO A 747 -9.70 -19.35 17.44
N ILE A 748 -10.35 -18.58 18.31
CA ILE A 748 -9.70 -17.85 19.40
C ILE A 748 -10.24 -18.37 20.73
N PRO A 749 -9.45 -19.14 21.50
CA PRO A 749 -9.84 -19.58 22.82
C PRO A 749 -9.98 -18.39 23.77
N GLN A 750 -11.06 -18.35 24.55
CA GLN A 750 -11.31 -17.37 25.60
C GLN A 750 -11.27 -18.06 26.98
N GLY A 751 -10.60 -17.43 27.95
CA GLY A 751 -10.13 -18.03 29.21
C GLY A 751 -11.19 -18.50 30.23
N ILE A 752 -10.74 -19.32 31.20
CA ILE A 752 -11.55 -20.23 32.05
C ILE A 752 -11.48 -19.90 33.56
N ASP A 753 -10.57 -19.04 34.02
CA ASP A 753 -10.37 -18.87 35.47
C ASP A 753 -11.22 -17.73 36.05
N GLY A 754 -12.33 -18.09 36.68
CA GLY A 754 -13.17 -17.15 37.44
C GLY A 754 -14.58 -16.93 36.89
N GLY A 755 -15.23 -17.99 36.38
CA GLY A 755 -16.69 -18.10 36.33
C GLY A 755 -17.43 -17.18 35.35
N GLY A 756 -17.53 -17.60 34.10
CA GLY A 756 -18.56 -17.06 33.19
C GLY A 756 -18.38 -17.37 31.72
N PHE A 757 -17.20 -17.08 31.14
CA PHE A 757 -17.06 -16.80 29.70
C PHE A 757 -16.25 -17.82 28.87
N ALA A 758 -16.01 -19.03 29.38
CA ALA A 758 -15.20 -20.05 28.71
C ALA A 758 -15.78 -20.45 27.34
N GLY A 759 -14.94 -20.47 26.28
CA GLY A 759 -15.36 -20.90 24.94
C GLY A 759 -14.35 -20.55 23.84
N THR A 760 -14.55 -21.06 22.62
CA THR A 760 -13.74 -20.66 21.44
C THR A 760 -14.56 -19.75 20.52
N LEU A 761 -14.06 -18.54 20.26
CA LEU A 761 -14.57 -17.66 19.22
C LEU A 761 -14.17 -18.21 17.85
N ALA A 762 -15.12 -18.72 17.08
CA ALA A 762 -14.90 -19.17 15.71
C ALA A 762 -14.97 -17.98 14.75
N ASN A 763 -14.13 -17.96 13.71
CA ASN A 763 -14.06 -16.88 12.72
C ASN A 763 -13.79 -15.50 13.36
N GLY A 764 -13.05 -15.47 14.46
CA GLY A 764 -12.65 -14.23 15.11
C GLY A 764 -11.64 -13.45 14.29
N VAL A 765 -11.72 -12.12 14.37
CA VAL A 765 -10.67 -11.21 13.90
C VAL A 765 -9.86 -10.77 15.12
N ARG A 766 -8.54 -10.86 15.02
CA ARG A 766 -7.61 -10.37 16.03
C ARG A 766 -6.90 -9.12 15.55
N ALA A 767 -6.73 -8.18 16.47
CA ALA A 767 -6.08 -6.93 16.25
C ALA A 767 -5.11 -6.58 17.37
N THR A 768 -4.23 -5.63 17.08
CA THR A 768 -3.22 -5.11 18.01
C THR A 768 -3.23 -3.60 18.07
N ARG A 769 -2.75 -3.06 19.19
CA ARG A 769 -2.46 -1.63 19.39
C ARG A 769 -1.36 -1.49 20.43
N ARG A 770 -0.56 -0.42 20.35
CA ARG A 770 0.29 0.03 21.47
C ARG A 770 -0.45 1.09 22.29
N GLY A 771 -0.39 1.01 23.62
CA GLY A 771 -1.05 1.95 24.53
C GLY A 771 -2.09 1.25 25.38
N ASP A 772 -3.19 1.94 25.71
CA ASP A 772 -4.24 1.39 26.59
C ASP A 772 -5.10 0.32 25.91
N CYS A 773 -5.42 -0.75 26.64
CA CYS A 773 -6.20 -1.88 26.11
C CYS A 773 -7.70 -1.65 26.26
N SER A 774 -8.50 -2.42 25.53
CA SER A 774 -9.91 -2.58 25.88
C SER A 774 -10.01 -3.29 27.23
N GLU A 775 -11.01 -2.93 28.02
CA GLU A 775 -11.19 -3.48 29.37
C GLU A 775 -12.55 -4.20 29.50
N GLY A 776 -12.76 -4.83 30.67
CA GLY A 776 -14.00 -5.54 30.97
C GLY A 776 -15.17 -4.60 30.93
N GLY A 777 -16.24 -5.03 30.28
CA GLY A 777 -17.42 -4.21 30.00
C GLY A 777 -17.45 -3.62 28.59
N ASP A 778 -16.30 -3.46 27.91
CA ASP A 778 -16.29 -3.02 26.50
C ASP A 778 -16.85 -4.10 25.55
N SER A 779 -16.93 -5.35 26.01
CA SER A 779 -17.57 -6.47 25.30
C SER A 779 -18.92 -6.09 24.72
N GLY A 780 -19.10 -6.39 23.44
CA GLY A 780 -20.29 -6.04 22.67
C GLY A 780 -20.24 -4.67 21.99
N GLY A 781 -19.24 -3.86 22.30
CA GLY A 781 -19.08 -2.52 21.75
C GLY A 781 -18.81 -2.47 20.25
N PRO A 782 -19.09 -1.34 19.59
CA PRO A 782 -18.90 -1.19 18.15
C PRO A 782 -17.41 -1.21 17.79
N ILE A 783 -17.06 -2.00 16.79
CA ILE A 783 -15.82 -1.85 16.02
C ILE A 783 -16.15 -1.06 14.77
N PHE A 784 -15.41 0.01 14.51
CA PHE A 784 -15.77 0.93 13.44
C PHE A 784 -14.58 1.69 12.88
N THR A 785 -14.79 2.41 11.78
CA THR A 785 -13.86 3.42 11.33
C THR A 785 -14.56 4.74 11.01
N ILE A 786 -13.79 5.82 10.97
CA ILE A 786 -14.27 7.16 10.73
C ILE A 786 -13.80 7.59 9.33
N GLU A 787 -14.76 7.95 8.48
CA GLU A 787 -14.46 8.55 7.18
C GLU A 787 -14.12 10.04 7.34
N SER A 788 -13.46 10.61 6.34
CA SER A 788 -12.94 11.99 6.40
C SER A 788 -14.01 13.06 6.60
N ASP A 789 -15.27 12.75 6.30
CA ASP A 789 -16.44 13.61 6.50
C ASP A 789 -17.14 13.37 7.85
N GLY A 790 -16.55 12.55 8.69
CA GLY A 790 -16.97 12.31 10.07
C GLY A 790 -17.98 11.17 10.25
N TYR A 791 -18.44 10.52 9.18
CA TYR A 791 -19.33 9.38 9.29
C TYR A 791 -18.62 8.12 9.77
N VAL A 792 -19.38 7.26 10.45
CA VAL A 792 -18.91 5.98 10.95
C VAL A 792 -19.26 4.86 9.98
N VAL A 793 -18.30 3.99 9.70
CA VAL A 793 -18.53 2.73 9.00
C VAL A 793 -18.33 1.57 9.98
N ALA A 794 -19.38 0.77 10.18
CA ALA A 794 -19.40 -0.33 11.14
C ALA A 794 -18.59 -1.54 10.64
N LYS A 795 -17.58 -1.98 11.40
CA LYS A 795 -16.65 -3.07 11.04
C LYS A 795 -16.87 -4.37 11.82
N GLY A 796 -17.49 -4.32 13.00
CA GLY A 796 -17.73 -5.53 13.79
C GLY A 796 -18.18 -5.28 15.22
N ILE A 797 -18.21 -6.34 16.02
CA ILE A 797 -18.65 -6.33 17.41
C ILE A 797 -17.51 -6.84 18.30
N LEU A 798 -17.11 -6.04 19.28
CA LEU A 798 -16.04 -6.37 20.22
C LEU A 798 -16.40 -7.64 21.02
N SER A 799 -15.52 -8.65 20.98
CA SER A 799 -15.68 -9.87 21.79
C SER A 799 -14.84 -9.80 23.07
N GLY A 800 -13.64 -9.22 23.02
CA GLY A 800 -12.83 -8.93 24.20
C GLY A 800 -11.37 -8.66 23.85
N GLY A 801 -10.56 -8.25 24.82
CA GLY A 801 -9.14 -7.97 24.61
C GLY A 801 -8.31 -8.07 25.88
N ALA A 802 -6.99 -8.00 25.73
CA ALA A 802 -6.01 -8.11 26.81
C ALA A 802 -4.67 -7.47 26.42
N ASP A 803 -3.88 -7.06 27.41
CA ASP A 803 -2.46 -6.79 27.20
C ASP A 803 -1.71 -8.10 26.97
N VAL A 804 -0.91 -8.13 25.89
CA VAL A 804 0.04 -9.19 25.58
C VAL A 804 1.36 -8.50 25.24
N LEU A 805 2.32 -8.58 26.16
CA LEU A 805 3.71 -8.12 25.95
C LEU A 805 3.82 -6.60 25.71
N GLY A 806 2.96 -5.80 26.37
CA GLY A 806 2.90 -4.34 26.17
C GLY A 806 2.24 -3.92 24.85
N PHE A 807 1.60 -4.88 24.16
CA PHE A 807 0.71 -4.65 23.05
C PHE A 807 -0.70 -5.11 23.44
N CYS A 808 -1.66 -4.23 23.29
CA CYS A 808 -3.06 -4.59 23.48
C CYS A 808 -3.54 -5.42 22.31
N LYS A 809 -3.98 -6.64 22.60
CA LYS A 809 -4.64 -7.54 21.67
C LYS A 809 -6.13 -7.48 21.87
N LEU A 810 -6.87 -7.47 20.77
CA LEU A 810 -8.32 -7.39 20.78
C LEU A 810 -8.90 -8.37 19.78
N ASN A 811 -10.01 -9.00 20.15
CA ASN A 811 -10.73 -9.95 19.32
C ASN A 811 -12.15 -9.45 19.08
N PHE A 812 -12.63 -9.57 17.86
CA PHE A 812 -13.97 -9.15 17.49
C PHE A 812 -14.61 -10.05 16.45
N THR A 813 -15.93 -9.98 16.38
CA THR A 813 -16.76 -10.60 15.34
C THR A 813 -16.90 -9.63 14.19
N ASP A 814 -16.47 -10.01 12.98
CA ASP A 814 -16.58 -9.17 11.79
C ASP A 814 -18.05 -8.89 11.44
N ILE A 815 -18.36 -7.67 11.00
CA ILE A 815 -19.73 -7.26 10.64
C ILE A 815 -20.31 -8.14 9.52
N HIS A 816 -19.47 -8.71 8.67
CA HIS A 816 -19.88 -9.66 7.65
C HIS A 816 -20.41 -10.96 8.24
N ASP A 817 -19.79 -11.49 9.29
CA ASP A 817 -20.26 -12.69 9.97
C ASP A 817 -21.53 -12.40 10.79
N VAL A 818 -21.70 -11.19 11.33
CA VAL A 818 -22.97 -10.74 11.93
C VAL A 818 -24.11 -10.76 10.90
N ARG A 819 -23.90 -10.19 9.70
CA ARG A 819 -24.90 -10.21 8.62
C ARG A 819 -25.25 -11.63 8.19
N LYS A 820 -24.26 -12.51 8.07
CA LYS A 820 -24.49 -13.93 7.74
C LYS A 820 -25.22 -14.67 8.87
N ALA A 821 -25.00 -14.29 10.13
CA ALA A 821 -25.67 -14.90 11.27
C ALA A 821 -27.15 -14.52 11.35
N PHE A 822 -27.48 -13.23 11.25
CA PHE A 822 -28.83 -12.74 11.58
C PHE A 822 -29.62 -12.19 10.39
N GLY A 823 -29.00 -12.02 9.21
CA GLY A 823 -29.58 -11.22 8.14
C GLY A 823 -29.63 -9.73 8.49
N GLY A 824 -30.19 -8.92 7.60
CA GLY A 824 -30.26 -7.47 7.80
C GLY A 824 -28.91 -6.75 7.68
N ASP A 825 -28.86 -5.52 8.18
CA ASP A 825 -27.67 -4.66 8.15
C ASP A 825 -27.72 -3.61 9.27
N VAL A 826 -26.64 -2.86 9.50
CA VAL A 826 -26.68 -1.70 10.42
C VAL A 826 -27.70 -0.66 9.94
N MET A 827 -28.41 -0.04 10.88
CA MET A 827 -29.23 1.14 10.58
C MET A 827 -28.33 2.31 10.16
N LYS A 828 -28.82 3.16 9.25
CA LYS A 828 -28.05 4.18 8.54
C LYS A 828 -28.65 5.56 8.75
N ARG A 829 -27.80 6.59 8.75
CA ARG A 829 -28.21 7.97 8.92
C ARG A 829 -27.67 8.86 7.81
N ARG A 830 -28.55 9.74 7.32
CA ARG A 830 -28.29 10.67 6.22
C ARG A 830 -27.36 11.78 6.62
#